data_AF-A0A178ZCU2-F1
#
_entry.id   AF-A0A178ZCU2-F1
#
_cell.length_a   1.000
_cell.length_b   1.000
_cell.length_c   1.000
_cell.angle_alpha   90.00
_cell.angle_beta   90.00
_cell.angle_gamma   90.00
#
_symmetry.space_group_name_H-M   'P 1'
#
loop_
_entity.id
_entity.type
_entity.pdbx_description
1 polymer ?
#
loop_
_entity_poly.entity_id
_entity_poly.type
_entity_poly.pdbx_seq_one_letter_code
_entity_poly.pdbx_strand_id
1 'polypeptide(L)'
;MKFRGEAFRFEGDDPRIEALWKTFLSAGSEDHQFLWSICKEAKHLKYKRPKLFAEIVGAALEGSRPLEAYQFAAFIGQKHYKGRDDLLAAFFAACRSRDANALRGFCGVYDVVPRTRIYSEVTSYLWSQDRSSDAFMMHSFLIAKRDLPPRFELLEPYINYLALHNESLERFLLPLNQAGASFEAQARRLWSMGRSRITGVPADSLNIVASKTLGSSPTKLSDQFVARAFATRAFSFEFAVNSLRMIGLIEVGPLAVRQMALAAPDLATLQARFQKLHDLEIDTGSSVFVRIIRDVCDSGHWEMVRALVDNDLHHEVFEDIELQKRLLTEYYRTKDWGQLNRTLVILNDGQFDNYSRSRSTNFLLRAMMELGDWKSVINCMSTLQEHGLHISSSFPEFVVSLFRTTKQLTSGRGLGDVDKVGFLIGLMQNILASGTNFKLRLWRAPIKALGRQGRLRELESLVYWIAEWYRNGGLNGQVLQVPMSGSGTNLNVLFDDKFQKSLMSWCFRPRKGMGAVSPERCLRWTRVLKTLRDVYGVEVKEYVIRWEFIYRLRRLFALGMRLKAPNAWMRSRNRTSLSRYWALYDKMWDMKPAGRVKYDDRNTVSLYHRKLSPLKRRRLISHWSRKRAQRAADQGTQVGNGQNNRHENIVVYRDLFNASWEDYRK
;
A
#
# COMPACT_ATOMS: atom_id res chain seq x y z
N MET A 1 42.50 4.60 18.05
CA MET A 1 41.18 5.28 17.89
C MET A 1 40.48 5.30 19.25
N LYS A 2 40.70 6.34 20.07
CA LYS A 2 40.23 6.45 21.46
C LYS A 2 39.43 7.75 21.76
N PHE A 3 38.77 8.31 20.74
CA PHE A 3 37.94 9.52 20.89
C PHE A 3 36.61 9.38 20.13
N ARG A 4 35.87 8.30 20.35
CA ARG A 4 34.43 8.31 20.05
C ARG A 4 33.74 8.38 21.40
N GLY A 5 33.12 9.52 21.70
CA GLY A 5 32.27 9.69 22.88
C GLY A 5 31.11 8.67 22.89
N GLU A 6 30.29 8.70 23.94
CA GLU A 6 29.13 7.82 24.03
C GLU A 6 28.23 7.94 22.79
N ALA A 7 27.79 6.79 22.28
CA ALA A 7 26.92 6.74 21.12
C ALA A 7 25.49 7.12 21.54
N PHE A 8 25.08 8.34 21.23
CA PHE A 8 23.71 8.79 21.44
C PHE A 8 22.78 8.20 20.37
N ARG A 9 21.62 7.68 20.78
CA ARG A 9 20.56 7.29 19.85
C ARG A 9 19.73 8.53 19.53
N PHE A 10 19.56 8.85 18.25
CA PHE A 10 18.66 9.90 17.74
C PHE A 10 17.16 9.57 17.92
N GLU A 11 16.81 8.85 18.99
CA GLU A 11 15.46 8.43 19.34
C GLU A 11 15.17 8.93 20.76
N GLY A 12 14.39 10.02 20.91
CA GLY A 12 13.97 10.54 22.21
C GLY A 12 13.75 12.06 22.25
N ASP A 13 13.24 12.54 23.38
CA ASP A 13 12.95 13.96 23.67
C ASP A 13 14.13 14.66 24.38
N ASP A 14 15.37 14.16 24.25
CA ASP A 14 16.54 14.83 24.83
C ASP A 14 16.74 16.19 24.12
N PRO A 15 16.73 17.32 24.85
CA PRO A 15 16.86 18.66 24.27
C PRO A 15 18.12 18.84 23.40
N ARG A 16 19.20 18.12 23.70
CA ARG A 16 20.47 18.20 22.94
C ARG A 16 20.37 17.49 21.60
N ILE A 17 19.63 16.38 21.55
CA ILE A 17 19.36 15.63 20.33
C ILE A 17 18.39 16.42 19.45
N GLU A 18 17.41 17.09 20.07
CA GLU A 18 16.49 17.98 19.38
C GLU A 18 17.20 19.14 18.69
N ALA A 19 18.11 19.80 19.41
CA ALA A 19 18.91 20.89 18.85
C ALA A 19 19.74 20.41 17.65
N LEU A 20 20.47 19.29 17.81
CA LEU A 20 21.29 18.72 16.74
C LEU A 20 20.45 18.28 15.53
N TRP A 21 19.28 17.69 15.77
CA TRP A 21 18.34 17.29 14.72
C TRP A 21 17.83 18.50 13.93
N LYS A 22 17.44 19.57 14.62
CA LYS A 22 17.05 20.84 13.96
C LYS A 22 18.20 21.44 13.15
N THR A 23 19.44 21.37 13.64
CA THR A 23 20.62 21.79 12.87
C THR A 23 20.78 20.98 11.59
N PHE A 24 20.60 19.65 11.65
CA PHE A 24 20.66 18.80 10.46
C PHE A 24 19.52 19.07 9.47
N LEU A 25 18.31 19.33 9.96
CA LEU A 25 17.20 19.72 9.10
C LEU A 25 17.44 21.07 8.43
N SER A 26 17.97 22.05 9.18
CA SER A 26 18.32 23.36 8.64
C SER A 26 19.45 23.28 7.61
N ALA A 27 20.43 22.39 7.80
CA ALA A 27 21.45 22.16 6.78
C ALA A 27 20.87 21.40 5.56
N GLY A 28 19.93 20.49 5.80
CA GLY A 28 19.26 19.71 4.75
C GLY A 28 18.23 20.51 3.93
N SER A 29 17.66 21.58 4.46
CA SER A 29 16.79 22.47 3.67
C SER A 29 17.59 23.21 2.59
N GLU A 30 18.85 23.53 2.85
CA GLU A 30 19.77 24.10 1.85
C GLU A 30 20.30 23.02 0.89
N ASP A 31 20.71 21.85 1.42
CA ASP A 31 21.22 20.72 0.63
C ASP A 31 20.25 19.53 0.58
N HIS A 32 19.55 19.43 -0.55
CA HIS A 32 18.62 18.35 -0.85
C HIS A 32 19.25 16.94 -0.77
N GLN A 33 20.52 16.77 -1.19
CA GLN A 33 21.20 15.46 -1.15
C GLN A 33 21.50 15.04 0.29
N PHE A 34 21.87 16.01 1.13
CA PHE A 34 22.09 15.77 2.55
C PHE A 34 20.78 15.36 3.24
N LEU A 35 19.67 16.08 3.00
CA LEU A 35 18.35 15.73 3.53
C LEU A 35 17.89 14.35 3.09
N TRP A 36 18.13 13.99 1.82
CA TRP A 36 17.81 12.66 1.30
C TRP A 36 18.63 11.56 1.97
N SER A 37 19.88 11.84 2.30
CA SER A 37 20.76 10.91 3.05
C SER A 37 20.26 10.70 4.48
N ILE A 38 19.85 11.78 5.17
CA ILE A 38 19.20 11.70 6.48
C ILE A 38 17.92 10.87 6.38
N CYS A 39 17.09 11.11 5.38
CA CYS A 39 15.84 10.39 5.18
C CYS A 39 16.06 8.88 4.94
N LYS A 40 17.10 8.51 4.17
CA LYS A 40 17.50 7.11 3.97
C LYS A 40 17.95 6.45 5.26
N GLU A 41 18.78 7.12 6.05
CA GLU A 41 19.28 6.59 7.32
C GLU A 41 18.17 6.45 8.35
N ALA A 42 17.29 7.45 8.49
CA ALA A 42 16.14 7.40 9.38
C ALA A 42 15.23 6.19 9.06
N LYS A 43 15.01 5.91 7.78
CA LYS A 43 14.24 4.74 7.33
C LYS A 43 14.98 3.42 7.53
N HIS A 44 16.29 3.38 7.27
CA HIS A 44 17.12 2.18 7.42
C HIS A 44 17.22 1.77 8.90
N LEU A 45 17.44 2.74 9.79
CA LEU A 45 17.56 2.56 11.23
C LEU A 45 16.21 2.48 11.95
N LYS A 46 15.10 2.77 11.26
CA LYS A 46 13.71 2.73 11.76
C LYS A 46 13.48 3.66 12.95
N TYR A 47 13.91 4.91 12.82
CA TYR A 47 13.74 5.91 13.87
C TYR A 47 12.28 5.99 14.32
N LYS A 48 12.06 5.90 15.63
CA LYS A 48 10.74 6.03 16.26
C LYS A 48 10.46 7.47 16.68
N ARG A 49 10.80 8.44 15.83
CA ARG A 49 10.58 9.86 16.13
C ARG A 49 9.14 10.25 15.76
N PRO A 50 8.38 10.86 16.67
CA PRO A 50 6.95 11.07 16.49
C PRO A 50 6.59 12.07 15.39
N LYS A 51 7.44 13.05 15.08
CA LYS A 51 7.20 14.09 14.06
C LYS A 51 8.10 13.95 12.83
N LEU A 52 8.66 12.76 12.61
CA LEU A 52 9.65 12.52 11.56
C LEU A 52 9.17 12.91 10.16
N PHE A 53 7.90 12.62 9.85
CA PHE A 53 7.30 12.99 8.57
C PHE A 53 7.23 14.50 8.42
N ALA A 54 6.57 15.18 9.36
CA ALA A 54 6.38 16.62 9.36
C ALA A 54 7.70 17.40 9.30
N GLU A 55 8.72 16.93 10.00
CA GLU A 55 10.02 17.59 10.10
C GLU A 55 10.86 17.45 8.82
N ILE A 56 10.97 16.25 8.24
CA ILE A 56 11.75 16.05 7.01
C ILE A 56 11.04 16.69 5.82
N VAL A 57 9.72 16.49 5.71
CA VAL A 57 8.94 17.08 4.61
C VAL A 57 8.85 18.59 4.78
N GLY A 58 8.69 19.09 6.01
CA GLY A 58 8.71 20.52 6.31
C GLY A 58 10.05 21.16 5.95
N ALA A 59 11.18 20.54 6.30
CA ALA A 59 12.51 21.02 5.91
C ALA A 59 12.71 21.02 4.38
N ALA A 60 12.16 20.03 3.67
CA ALA A 60 12.18 19.99 2.22
C ALA A 60 11.34 21.12 1.58
N LEU A 61 10.21 21.49 2.20
CA LEU A 61 9.34 22.58 1.74
C LEU A 61 9.89 23.98 2.08
N GLU A 62 10.60 24.12 3.19
CA GLU A 62 11.31 25.36 3.58
C GLU A 62 12.61 25.58 2.77
N GLY A 63 13.10 24.53 2.12
CA GLY A 63 14.37 24.51 1.42
C GLY A 63 14.39 25.14 0.01
N SER A 64 15.54 24.97 -0.66
CA SER A 64 15.79 25.54 -2.00
C SER A 64 15.03 24.86 -3.16
N ARG A 65 14.42 23.69 -2.93
CA ARG A 65 13.71 22.89 -3.94
C ARG A 65 12.39 22.31 -3.41
N PRO A 66 11.40 23.15 -3.08
CA PRO A 66 10.16 22.68 -2.47
C PRO A 66 9.31 21.77 -3.37
N LEU A 67 9.42 21.90 -4.69
CA LEU A 67 8.70 21.06 -5.65
C LEU A 67 9.10 19.57 -5.57
N GLU A 68 10.27 19.24 -5.04
CA GLU A 68 10.73 17.86 -4.87
C GLU A 68 10.30 17.26 -3.51
N ALA A 69 9.63 18.03 -2.65
CA ALA A 69 9.21 17.58 -1.31
C ALA A 69 8.31 16.34 -1.32
N TYR A 70 7.49 16.17 -2.37
CA TYR A 70 6.64 14.98 -2.54
C TYR A 70 7.45 13.67 -2.59
N GLN A 71 8.71 13.72 -3.05
CA GLN A 71 9.58 12.54 -3.12
C GLN A 71 9.92 12.03 -1.71
N PHE A 72 10.14 12.94 -0.76
CA PHE A 72 10.34 12.60 0.64
C PHE A 72 9.07 12.04 1.26
N ALA A 73 7.91 12.66 1.01
CA ALA A 73 6.63 12.17 1.48
C ALA A 73 6.34 10.74 0.97
N ALA A 74 6.57 10.49 -0.32
CA ALA A 74 6.43 9.17 -0.95
C ALA A 74 7.43 8.15 -0.38
N PHE A 75 8.65 8.59 -0.09
CA PHE A 75 9.70 7.69 0.40
C PHE A 75 9.53 7.32 1.87
N ILE A 76 9.20 8.28 2.75
CA ILE A 76 8.91 8.04 4.17
C ILE A 76 7.66 7.16 4.28
N GLY A 77 6.65 7.47 3.45
CA GLY A 77 5.43 6.69 3.28
C GLY A 77 4.46 6.79 4.46
N GLN A 78 3.29 6.18 4.27
CA GLN A 78 2.15 6.24 5.21
C GLN A 78 2.46 5.75 6.63
N LYS A 79 3.52 4.97 6.82
CA LYS A 79 3.87 4.39 8.12
C LYS A 79 4.27 5.43 9.18
N HIS A 80 4.88 6.52 8.75
CA HIS A 80 5.31 7.60 9.64
C HIS A 80 4.41 8.84 9.57
N TYR A 81 3.43 8.83 8.66
CA TYR A 81 2.39 9.86 8.59
C TYR A 81 1.34 9.60 9.65
N LYS A 82 1.12 10.55 10.55
CA LYS A 82 0.18 10.45 11.67
C LYS A 82 -1.18 11.10 11.42
N GLY A 83 -1.41 11.60 10.21
CA GLY A 83 -2.67 12.24 9.85
C GLY A 83 -2.56 13.77 9.84
N ARG A 84 -3.66 14.41 10.22
CA ARG A 84 -3.92 15.84 10.08
C ARG A 84 -2.80 16.74 10.60
N ASP A 85 -2.28 16.47 11.79
CA ASP A 85 -1.27 17.34 12.43
C ASP A 85 0.04 17.38 11.64
N ASP A 86 0.45 16.26 11.07
CA ASP A 86 1.67 16.17 10.26
C ASP A 86 1.52 16.95 8.95
N LEU A 87 0.34 16.91 8.35
CA LEU A 87 0.03 17.62 7.11
C LEU A 87 -0.06 19.14 7.35
N LEU A 88 -0.72 19.56 8.44
CA LEU A 88 -0.76 20.96 8.85
C LEU A 88 0.64 21.50 9.17
N ALA A 89 1.48 20.73 9.84
CA ALA A 89 2.86 21.11 10.11
C ALA A 89 3.67 21.31 8.81
N ALA A 90 3.49 20.45 7.81
CA ALA A 90 4.10 20.60 6.49
C ALA A 90 3.56 21.83 5.75
N PHE A 91 2.26 22.12 5.85
CA PHE A 91 1.65 23.34 5.30
C PHE A 91 2.24 24.61 5.91
N PHE A 92 2.35 24.68 7.24
CA PHE A 92 2.94 25.82 7.92
C PHE A 92 4.43 25.99 7.57
N ALA A 93 5.15 24.90 7.33
CA ALA A 93 6.52 24.94 6.84
C ALA A 93 6.59 25.54 5.43
N ALA A 94 5.71 25.13 4.51
CA ALA A 94 5.60 25.74 3.19
C ALA A 94 5.26 27.25 3.26
N CYS A 95 4.44 27.66 4.23
CA CYS A 95 4.11 29.07 4.43
C CYS A 95 5.29 29.92 4.91
N ARG A 96 6.20 29.33 5.70
CA ARG A 96 7.43 30.00 6.19
C ARG A 96 8.54 30.06 5.14
N SER A 97 8.43 29.27 4.07
CA SER A 97 9.42 29.24 3.01
C SER A 97 9.54 30.58 2.30
N ARG A 98 10.74 30.91 1.84
CA ARG A 98 11.00 32.11 1.04
C ARG A 98 10.71 31.90 -0.45
N ASP A 99 10.50 30.65 -0.88
CA ASP A 99 10.20 30.30 -2.27
C ASP A 99 8.68 30.39 -2.54
N ALA A 100 8.30 31.13 -3.59
CA ALA A 100 6.92 31.26 -4.05
C ALA A 100 6.30 29.91 -4.46
N ASN A 101 7.11 28.92 -4.82
CA ASN A 101 6.64 27.59 -5.22
C ASN A 101 6.42 26.64 -4.03
N ALA A 102 6.67 27.06 -2.79
CA ALA A 102 6.57 26.19 -1.62
C ALA A 102 5.17 25.59 -1.43
N LEU A 103 4.12 26.40 -1.62
CA LEU A 103 2.74 25.92 -1.53
C LEU A 103 2.37 24.97 -2.68
N ARG A 104 2.91 25.18 -3.88
CA ARG A 104 2.76 24.21 -4.99
C ARG A 104 3.47 22.89 -4.69
N GLY A 105 4.64 22.94 -4.05
CA GLY A 105 5.33 21.77 -3.52
C GLY A 105 4.50 21.02 -2.48
N PHE A 106 3.83 21.76 -1.59
CA PHE A 106 2.90 21.21 -0.62
C PHE A 106 1.70 20.50 -1.28
N CYS A 107 1.13 21.04 -2.36
CA CYS A 107 0.10 20.34 -3.13
C CYS A 107 0.57 18.94 -3.60
N GLY A 108 1.83 18.82 -4.04
CA GLY A 108 2.42 17.53 -4.40
C GLY A 108 2.57 16.58 -3.21
N VAL A 109 2.85 17.09 -2.01
CA VAL A 109 2.85 16.29 -0.77
C VAL A 109 1.45 15.80 -0.42
N TYR A 110 0.45 16.68 -0.51
CA TYR A 110 -0.96 16.37 -0.24
C TYR A 110 -1.45 15.19 -1.10
N ASP A 111 -1.02 15.12 -2.35
CA ASP A 111 -1.42 14.06 -3.30
C ASP A 111 -0.89 12.66 -2.96
N VAL A 112 0.18 12.58 -2.16
CA VAL A 112 0.84 11.32 -1.83
C VAL A 112 0.37 10.77 -0.48
N VAL A 113 -0.18 11.62 0.39
CA VAL A 113 -0.66 11.24 1.71
C VAL A 113 -2.12 10.76 1.68
N PRO A 114 -2.56 9.95 2.67
CA PRO A 114 -3.97 9.60 2.82
C PRO A 114 -4.86 10.85 2.90
N ARG A 115 -6.06 10.76 2.33
CA ARG A 115 -7.05 11.85 2.29
C ARG A 115 -7.29 12.38 3.71
N THR A 116 -6.96 13.65 3.92
CA THR A 116 -7.03 14.32 5.22
C THR A 116 -7.60 15.71 5.02
N ARG A 117 -8.54 16.12 5.89
CA ARG A 117 -9.20 17.42 5.80
C ARG A 117 -8.45 18.48 6.59
N ILE A 118 -8.10 19.58 5.93
CA ILE A 118 -7.31 20.69 6.49
C ILE A 118 -7.84 22.07 6.07
N TYR A 119 -8.93 22.11 5.30
CA TYR A 119 -9.46 23.33 4.69
C TYR A 119 -9.63 24.49 5.68
N SER A 120 -10.22 24.22 6.86
CA SER A 120 -10.50 25.25 7.87
C SER A 120 -9.24 25.96 8.34
N GLU A 121 -8.20 25.22 8.69
CA GLU A 121 -6.95 25.79 9.23
C GLU A 121 -6.14 26.49 8.14
N VAL A 122 -6.04 25.88 6.96
CA VAL A 122 -5.29 26.43 5.82
C VAL A 122 -5.85 27.78 5.43
N THR A 123 -7.17 27.85 5.21
CA THR A 123 -7.85 29.07 4.80
C THR A 123 -7.74 30.16 5.86
N SER A 124 -8.07 29.84 7.11
CA SER A 124 -8.04 30.81 8.21
C SER A 124 -6.65 31.39 8.41
N TYR A 125 -5.62 30.54 8.30
CA TYR A 125 -4.23 30.97 8.43
C TYR A 125 -3.82 31.92 7.30
N LEU A 126 -4.09 31.58 6.03
CA LEU A 126 -3.69 32.42 4.89
C LEU A 126 -4.35 33.80 4.93
N TRP A 127 -5.63 33.88 5.31
CA TRP A 127 -6.31 35.15 5.50
C TRP A 127 -5.75 35.97 6.67
N SER A 128 -5.37 35.32 7.78
CA SER A 128 -4.71 36.03 8.90
C SER A 128 -3.31 36.56 8.58
N GLN A 129 -2.66 36.04 7.53
CA GLN A 129 -1.38 36.51 7.02
C GLN A 129 -1.53 37.46 5.82
N ASP A 130 -2.76 37.83 5.47
CA ASP A 130 -3.09 38.68 4.31
C ASP A 130 -2.56 38.16 2.95
N ARG A 131 -2.50 36.83 2.81
CA ARG A 131 -2.03 36.13 1.60
C ARG A 131 -3.21 35.69 0.73
N SER A 132 -3.96 36.65 0.19
CA SER A 132 -5.20 36.40 -0.56
C SER A 132 -5.00 35.51 -1.80
N SER A 133 -3.96 35.75 -2.61
CA SER A 133 -3.67 34.97 -3.81
C SER A 133 -3.40 33.48 -3.51
N ASP A 134 -2.62 33.22 -2.46
CA ASP A 134 -2.34 31.87 -1.99
C ASP A 134 -3.60 31.20 -1.41
N ALA A 135 -4.47 31.97 -0.74
CA ALA A 135 -5.75 31.48 -0.26
C ALA A 135 -6.63 31.00 -1.42
N PHE A 136 -6.77 31.78 -2.49
CA PHE A 136 -7.53 31.36 -3.69
C PHE A 136 -6.92 30.12 -4.36
N MET A 137 -5.59 30.07 -4.48
CA MET A 137 -4.90 28.91 -5.04
C MET A 137 -5.18 27.64 -4.21
N MET A 138 -5.02 27.72 -2.89
CA MET A 138 -5.29 26.60 -1.99
C MET A 138 -6.77 26.22 -1.95
N HIS A 139 -7.67 27.19 -2.01
CA HIS A 139 -9.11 26.97 -2.10
C HIS A 139 -9.47 26.10 -3.31
N SER A 140 -9.04 26.51 -4.51
CA SER A 140 -9.29 25.74 -5.74
C SER A 140 -8.67 24.35 -5.68
N PHE A 141 -7.44 24.23 -5.15
CA PHE A 141 -6.78 22.94 -4.99
C PHE A 141 -7.54 22.00 -4.05
N LEU A 142 -7.93 22.45 -2.87
CA LEU A 142 -8.60 21.62 -1.86
C LEU A 142 -10.00 21.18 -2.34
N ILE A 143 -10.75 22.05 -3.02
CA ILE A 143 -12.04 21.70 -3.64
C ILE A 143 -11.86 20.60 -4.68
N ALA A 144 -10.84 20.70 -5.54
CA ALA A 144 -10.55 19.65 -6.52
C ALA A 144 -10.22 18.30 -5.86
N LYS A 145 -9.68 18.32 -4.63
CA LYS A 145 -9.45 17.13 -3.80
C LYS A 145 -10.67 16.73 -2.93
N ARG A 146 -11.80 17.40 -3.12
CA ARG A 146 -13.04 17.23 -2.33
C ARG A 146 -12.80 17.40 -0.82
N ASP A 147 -11.91 18.32 -0.45
CA ASP A 147 -11.78 18.85 0.91
C ASP A 147 -12.48 20.21 0.94
N LEU A 148 -13.74 20.21 1.38
CA LEU A 148 -14.68 21.32 1.22
C LEU A 148 -14.74 22.17 2.49
N PRO A 149 -15.09 23.46 2.38
CA PRO A 149 -15.38 24.31 3.52
C PRO A 149 -16.45 23.65 4.41
N PRO A 150 -16.16 23.32 5.68
CA PRO A 150 -17.14 22.69 6.57
C PRO A 150 -18.30 23.61 6.94
N ARG A 151 -18.10 24.93 6.84
CA ARG A 151 -19.12 25.94 7.15
C ARG A 151 -18.95 27.17 6.25
N PHE A 152 -20.03 27.93 6.08
CA PHE A 152 -20.06 29.12 5.22
C PHE A 152 -19.14 30.24 5.71
N GLU A 153 -18.94 30.38 7.03
CA GLU A 153 -18.19 31.50 7.61
C GLU A 153 -16.72 31.56 7.12
N LEU A 154 -16.17 30.40 6.70
CA LEU A 154 -14.84 30.30 6.12
C LEU A 154 -14.74 30.86 4.69
N LEU A 155 -15.87 31.07 4.02
CA LEU A 155 -15.95 31.67 2.69
C LEU A 155 -16.13 33.18 2.72
N GLU A 156 -16.54 33.76 3.85
CA GLU A 156 -16.77 35.20 3.99
C GLU A 156 -15.56 36.05 3.55
N PRO A 157 -14.30 35.73 3.93
CA PRO A 157 -13.15 36.53 3.51
C PRO A 157 -12.97 36.54 1.99
N TYR A 158 -13.18 35.40 1.32
CA TYR A 158 -13.11 35.32 -0.14
C TYR A 158 -14.20 36.16 -0.80
N ILE A 159 -15.45 36.02 -0.33
CA ILE A 159 -16.59 36.71 -0.94
C ILE A 159 -16.47 38.23 -0.75
N ASN A 160 -16.02 38.67 0.42
CA ASN A 160 -15.74 40.09 0.68
C ASN A 160 -14.60 40.61 -0.21
N TYR A 161 -13.54 39.83 -0.40
CA TYR A 161 -12.46 40.19 -1.32
C TYR A 161 -12.95 40.33 -2.76
N LEU A 162 -13.73 39.37 -3.26
CA LEU A 162 -14.32 39.40 -4.60
C LEU A 162 -15.26 40.61 -4.78
N ALA A 163 -16.04 40.96 -3.74
CA ALA A 163 -16.93 42.11 -3.76
C ALA A 163 -16.14 43.44 -3.83
N LEU A 164 -15.02 43.54 -3.10
CA LEU A 164 -14.13 44.71 -3.11
C LEU A 164 -13.44 44.91 -4.47
N HIS A 165 -12.98 43.83 -5.11
CA HIS A 165 -12.22 43.88 -6.36
C HIS A 165 -13.08 43.74 -7.63
N ASN A 166 -14.40 43.67 -7.49
CA ASN A 166 -15.35 43.47 -8.59
C ASN A 166 -15.07 42.21 -9.42
N GLU A 167 -14.63 41.13 -8.77
CA GLU A 167 -14.35 39.85 -9.40
C GLU A 167 -15.61 38.96 -9.49
N SER A 168 -15.60 37.98 -10.40
CA SER A 168 -16.75 37.13 -10.69
C SER A 168 -17.01 36.11 -9.57
N LEU A 169 -18.12 36.30 -8.84
CA LEU A 169 -18.61 35.34 -7.85
C LEU A 169 -18.99 33.99 -8.48
N GLU A 170 -19.57 33.99 -9.68
CA GLU A 170 -20.02 32.76 -10.36
C GLU A 170 -18.84 31.83 -10.66
N ARG A 171 -17.70 32.38 -11.10
CA ARG A 171 -16.48 31.60 -11.34
C ARG A 171 -15.93 30.98 -10.05
N PHE A 172 -16.10 31.66 -8.92
CA PHE A 172 -15.70 31.16 -7.60
C PHE A 172 -16.62 30.05 -7.08
N LEU A 173 -17.94 30.17 -7.28
CA LEU A 173 -18.92 29.20 -6.80
C LEU A 173 -19.01 27.94 -7.66
N LEU A 174 -18.71 28.03 -8.97
CA LEU A 174 -18.85 26.89 -9.88
C LEU A 174 -18.11 25.61 -9.40
N PRO A 175 -16.83 25.65 -8.98
CA PRO A 175 -16.15 24.46 -8.46
C PRO A 175 -16.75 23.92 -7.15
N LEU A 176 -17.28 24.79 -6.27
CA LEU A 176 -17.93 24.39 -5.03
C LEU A 176 -19.23 23.63 -5.31
N ASN A 177 -20.04 24.16 -6.22
CA ASN A 177 -21.30 23.56 -6.64
C ASN A 177 -21.05 22.20 -7.33
N GLN A 178 -20.06 22.12 -8.21
CA GLN A 178 -19.64 20.85 -8.85
C GLN A 178 -19.13 19.82 -7.85
N ALA A 179 -18.47 20.25 -6.76
CA ALA A 179 -18.07 19.36 -5.67
C ALA A 179 -19.21 19.05 -4.69
N GLY A 180 -20.39 19.62 -4.92
CA GLY A 180 -21.62 19.34 -4.21
C GLY A 180 -21.82 20.14 -2.93
N ALA A 181 -21.01 21.17 -2.65
CA ALA A 181 -21.25 22.10 -1.54
C ALA A 181 -22.27 23.16 -1.95
N SER A 182 -23.34 23.31 -1.16
CA SER A 182 -24.37 24.34 -1.38
C SER A 182 -24.13 25.50 -0.43
N PHE A 183 -23.58 26.60 -0.97
CA PHE A 183 -23.37 27.87 -0.26
C PHE A 183 -23.75 29.09 -1.11
N GLU A 184 -24.47 28.86 -2.21
CA GLU A 184 -24.69 29.85 -3.27
C GLU A 184 -25.59 30.99 -2.80
N ALA A 185 -26.68 30.66 -2.09
CA ALA A 185 -27.62 31.64 -1.58
C ALA A 185 -26.95 32.57 -0.55
N GLN A 186 -26.21 31.99 0.38
CA GLN A 186 -25.44 32.74 1.37
C GLN A 186 -24.36 33.61 0.72
N ALA A 187 -23.64 33.06 -0.26
CA ALA A 187 -22.58 33.78 -0.95
C ALA A 187 -23.09 34.98 -1.76
N ARG A 188 -24.19 34.81 -2.51
CA ARG A 188 -24.83 35.89 -3.27
C ARG A 188 -25.31 37.02 -2.36
N ARG A 189 -25.96 36.68 -1.24
CA ARG A 189 -26.42 37.67 -0.26
C ARG A 189 -25.25 38.48 0.31
N LEU A 190 -24.19 37.81 0.72
CA LEU A 190 -23.00 38.48 1.27
C LEU A 190 -22.31 39.37 0.24
N TRP A 191 -22.14 38.88 -0.98
CA TRP A 191 -21.52 39.64 -2.08
C TRP A 191 -22.32 40.90 -2.43
N SER A 192 -23.65 40.78 -2.56
CA SER A 192 -24.53 41.92 -2.82
C SER A 192 -24.50 42.97 -1.69
N MET A 193 -24.47 42.53 -0.43
CA MET A 193 -24.29 43.44 0.71
C MET A 193 -22.93 44.15 0.68
N GLY A 194 -21.86 43.44 0.38
CA GLY A 194 -20.51 44.00 0.25
C GLY A 194 -20.44 45.08 -0.83
N ARG A 195 -21.02 44.82 -2.01
CA ARG A 195 -21.08 45.78 -3.11
C ARG A 195 -21.92 47.01 -2.82
N SER A 196 -23.05 46.82 -2.15
CA SER A 196 -23.98 47.91 -1.82
C SER A 196 -23.33 48.91 -0.86
N ARG A 197 -22.49 48.43 0.07
CA ARG A 197 -21.66 49.30 0.94
C ARG A 197 -20.63 50.13 0.17
N ILE A 198 -20.10 49.59 -0.93
CA ILE A 198 -19.05 50.26 -1.74
C ILE A 198 -19.67 51.23 -2.75
N THR A 199 -20.78 50.85 -3.38
CA THR A 199 -21.40 51.60 -4.48
C THR A 199 -22.47 52.60 -4.02
N GLY A 200 -22.87 52.56 -2.74
CA GLY A 200 -23.90 53.45 -2.19
C GLY A 200 -25.32 53.16 -2.69
N VAL A 201 -25.51 52.14 -3.53
CA VAL A 201 -26.82 51.69 -4.00
C VAL A 201 -27.40 50.74 -2.96
N PRO A 202 -28.65 50.92 -2.50
CA PRO A 202 -29.29 49.99 -1.58
C PRO A 202 -29.31 48.59 -2.19
N ALA A 203 -28.91 47.58 -1.41
CA ALA A 203 -29.19 46.20 -1.75
C ALA A 203 -30.71 46.02 -1.73
N ASP A 204 -31.37 46.14 -2.87
CA ASP A 204 -32.82 46.00 -2.95
C ASP A 204 -33.24 44.61 -2.44
N SER A 205 -33.87 44.65 -1.26
CA SER A 205 -35.05 43.89 -0.85
C SER A 205 -35.06 42.37 -1.09
N LEU A 206 -34.19 41.60 -0.41
CA LEU A 206 -34.52 40.21 -0.04
C LEU A 206 -34.04 39.92 1.40
N ASN A 207 -35.01 39.77 2.31
CA ASN A 207 -34.91 39.45 3.75
C ASN A 207 -34.61 40.58 4.78
N ILE A 208 -35.06 41.80 4.53
CA ILE A 208 -35.17 42.85 5.58
C ILE A 208 -36.36 42.58 6.55
N VAL A 209 -37.26 41.64 6.23
CA VAL A 209 -38.47 41.40 7.04
C VAL A 209 -38.18 40.69 8.37
N ALA A 210 -37.09 39.91 8.48
CA ALA A 210 -36.67 39.31 9.74
C ALA A 210 -35.76 40.24 10.58
N SER A 211 -34.95 41.10 9.95
CA SER A 211 -34.02 41.97 10.69
C SER A 211 -34.69 43.22 11.28
N LYS A 212 -35.75 43.74 10.64
CA LYS A 212 -36.46 44.94 11.13
C LYS A 212 -37.50 44.65 12.22
N THR A 213 -37.98 43.41 12.34
CA THR A 213 -38.98 43.03 13.36
C THR A 213 -38.35 42.53 14.67
N LEU A 214 -37.07 42.10 14.64
CA LEU A 214 -36.38 41.52 15.81
C LEU A 214 -35.04 42.18 16.19
N GLY A 215 -34.63 43.26 15.52
CA GLY A 215 -33.49 44.11 15.94
C GLY A 215 -32.13 43.40 16.04
N SER A 216 -32.00 42.18 15.51
CA SER A 216 -30.81 41.35 15.61
C SER A 216 -30.51 40.72 14.24
N SER A 217 -29.22 40.65 13.90
CA SER A 217 -28.72 39.95 12.72
C SER A 217 -29.35 38.54 12.64
N PRO A 218 -29.80 38.06 11.47
CA PRO A 218 -30.48 36.77 11.36
C PRO A 218 -29.61 35.69 11.99
N THR A 219 -30.02 35.20 13.15
CA THR A 219 -29.32 34.12 13.85
C THR A 219 -29.61 32.83 13.10
N LYS A 220 -28.56 32.12 12.69
CA LYS A 220 -28.67 30.84 12.02
C LYS A 220 -29.55 29.90 12.84
N LEU A 221 -30.68 29.46 12.28
CA LEU A 221 -31.55 28.50 12.95
C LEU A 221 -30.78 27.20 13.21
N SER A 222 -30.94 26.65 14.42
CA SER A 222 -30.33 25.37 14.76
C SER A 222 -30.91 24.25 13.91
N ASP A 223 -30.05 23.39 13.36
CA ASP A 223 -30.46 22.24 12.55
C ASP A 223 -31.43 21.31 13.30
N GLN A 224 -31.27 21.19 14.63
CA GLN A 224 -32.19 20.41 15.47
C GLN A 224 -33.60 21.01 15.54
N PHE A 225 -33.73 22.34 15.42
CA PHE A 225 -35.03 23.00 15.38
C PHE A 225 -35.71 22.76 14.03
N VAL A 226 -34.98 22.93 12.93
CA VAL A 226 -35.46 22.67 11.56
C VAL A 226 -35.85 21.19 11.38
N ALA A 227 -35.03 20.28 11.90
CA ALA A 227 -35.31 18.85 11.87
C ALA A 227 -36.60 18.48 12.60
N ARG A 228 -36.87 19.09 13.76
CA ARG A 228 -38.13 18.90 14.49
C ARG A 228 -39.33 19.42 13.72
N ALA A 229 -39.19 20.57 13.05
CA ALA A 229 -40.26 21.11 12.21
C ALA A 229 -40.58 20.16 11.04
N PHE A 230 -39.57 19.60 10.37
CA PHE A 230 -39.78 18.63 9.29
C PHE A 230 -40.32 17.27 9.76
N ALA A 231 -40.00 16.87 11.00
CA ALA A 231 -40.56 15.66 11.60
C ALA A 231 -42.03 15.82 12.04
N THR A 232 -42.52 17.06 12.20
CA THR A 232 -43.85 17.35 12.70
C THR A 232 -44.90 17.10 11.63
N ARG A 233 -45.64 15.99 11.73
CA ARG A 233 -46.70 15.59 10.76
C ARG A 233 -47.91 16.52 10.72
N ALA A 234 -48.05 17.45 11.67
CA ALA A 234 -49.17 18.38 11.72
C ALA A 234 -49.15 19.43 10.59
N PHE A 235 -47.99 19.63 9.94
CA PHE A 235 -47.82 20.61 8.87
C PHE A 235 -47.25 19.95 7.62
N SER A 236 -47.62 20.46 6.43
CA SER A 236 -46.98 20.05 5.18
C SER A 236 -45.52 20.54 5.15
N PHE A 237 -44.65 19.83 4.43
CA PHE A 237 -43.26 20.27 4.22
C PHE A 237 -43.19 21.70 3.68
N GLU A 238 -44.08 22.02 2.74
CA GLU A 238 -44.16 23.34 2.13
C GLU A 238 -44.45 24.45 3.14
N PHE A 239 -45.43 24.21 4.02
CA PHE A 239 -45.78 25.15 5.08
C PHE A 239 -44.62 25.33 6.06
N ALA A 240 -43.97 24.23 6.45
CA ALA A 240 -42.82 24.27 7.37
C ALA A 240 -41.65 25.06 6.76
N VAL A 241 -41.26 24.78 5.52
CA VAL A 241 -40.15 25.49 4.85
C VAL A 241 -40.47 26.98 4.67
N ASN A 242 -41.67 27.33 4.21
CA ASN A 242 -42.04 28.74 4.02
C ASN A 242 -42.09 29.51 5.34
N SER A 243 -42.61 28.90 6.40
CA SER A 243 -42.66 29.51 7.75
C SER A 243 -41.25 29.68 8.32
N LEU A 244 -40.40 28.67 8.20
CA LEU A 244 -39.01 28.76 8.65
C LEU A 244 -38.22 29.80 7.84
N ARG A 245 -38.48 29.93 6.54
CA ARG A 245 -37.89 30.97 5.69
C ARG A 245 -38.27 32.37 6.18
N MET A 246 -39.53 32.59 6.55
CA MET A 246 -39.98 33.87 7.14
C MET A 246 -39.25 34.20 8.46
N ILE A 247 -38.92 33.17 9.25
CA ILE A 247 -38.19 33.31 10.52
C ILE A 247 -36.67 33.46 10.31
N GLY A 248 -36.18 33.27 9.08
CA GLY A 248 -34.77 33.45 8.74
C GLY A 248 -33.99 32.14 8.50
N LEU A 249 -34.64 31.09 7.98
CA LEU A 249 -33.95 29.90 7.50
C LEU A 249 -33.11 30.23 6.26
N ILE A 250 -31.81 29.96 6.37
CA ILE A 250 -30.82 30.19 5.30
C ILE A 250 -30.11 28.90 4.90
N GLU A 251 -29.94 27.96 5.83
CA GLU A 251 -29.29 26.67 5.61
C GLU A 251 -30.05 25.52 6.30
N VAL A 252 -30.12 24.36 5.64
CA VAL A 252 -30.66 23.11 6.16
C VAL A 252 -29.49 22.14 6.38
N GLY A 253 -29.29 21.70 7.62
CA GLY A 253 -28.21 20.79 7.98
C GLY A 253 -28.56 19.30 7.82
N PRO A 254 -27.64 18.41 8.21
CA PRO A 254 -27.78 16.97 7.99
C PRO A 254 -28.95 16.33 8.75
N LEU A 255 -29.31 16.81 9.95
CA LEU A 255 -30.42 16.26 10.72
C LEU A 255 -31.75 16.65 10.08
N ALA A 256 -31.88 17.88 9.60
CA ALA A 256 -33.07 18.32 8.90
C ALA A 256 -33.23 17.60 7.55
N VAL A 257 -32.16 17.42 6.78
CA VAL A 257 -32.20 16.60 5.55
C VAL A 257 -32.60 15.16 5.85
N ARG A 258 -32.12 14.59 6.96
CA ARG A 258 -32.52 13.25 7.38
C ARG A 258 -34.03 13.16 7.65
N GLN A 259 -34.60 14.09 8.42
CA GLN A 259 -36.03 14.13 8.70
C GLN A 259 -36.86 14.41 7.43
N MET A 260 -36.37 15.29 6.57
CA MET A 260 -36.97 15.56 5.26
C MET A 260 -37.03 14.29 4.40
N ALA A 261 -36.00 13.46 4.40
CA ALA A 261 -35.98 12.20 3.68
C ALA A 261 -36.87 11.13 4.31
N LEU A 262 -36.88 11.00 5.66
CA LEU A 262 -37.79 10.08 6.36
C LEU A 262 -39.27 10.40 6.14
N ALA A 263 -39.59 11.69 6.06
CA ALA A 263 -40.97 12.14 5.84
C ALA A 263 -41.39 12.08 4.36
N ALA A 264 -40.52 11.69 3.43
CA ALA A 264 -40.86 11.59 2.01
C ALA A 264 -41.39 10.17 1.71
N PRO A 265 -42.56 10.04 1.05
CA PRO A 265 -43.13 8.72 0.74
C PRO A 265 -42.41 8.02 -0.43
N ASP A 266 -41.89 8.80 -1.37
CA ASP A 266 -41.24 8.32 -2.59
C ASP A 266 -40.08 9.23 -3.03
N LEU A 267 -39.36 8.74 -4.04
CA LEU A 267 -38.22 9.43 -4.64
C LEU A 267 -38.61 10.78 -5.25
N ALA A 268 -39.72 10.81 -6.01
CA ALA A 268 -40.18 12.01 -6.70
C ALA A 268 -40.49 13.15 -5.71
N THR A 269 -41.12 12.82 -4.58
CA THR A 269 -41.36 13.80 -3.51
C THR A 269 -40.05 14.29 -2.92
N LEU A 270 -39.07 13.42 -2.67
CA LEU A 270 -37.78 13.85 -2.12
C LEU A 270 -37.01 14.77 -3.09
N GLN A 271 -36.99 14.44 -4.38
CA GLN A 271 -36.41 15.29 -5.43
C GLN A 271 -37.11 16.66 -5.47
N ALA A 272 -38.44 16.68 -5.44
CA ALA A 272 -39.21 17.93 -5.40
C ALA A 272 -38.91 18.76 -4.15
N ARG A 273 -38.65 18.13 -2.99
CA ARG A 273 -38.24 18.83 -1.76
C ARG A 273 -36.86 19.46 -1.88
N PHE A 274 -35.89 18.75 -2.47
CA PHE A 274 -34.57 19.33 -2.75
C PHE A 274 -34.65 20.48 -3.76
N GLN A 275 -35.43 20.32 -4.83
CA GLN A 275 -35.67 21.38 -5.79
C GLN A 275 -36.31 22.61 -5.13
N LYS A 276 -37.28 22.41 -4.25
CA LYS A 276 -37.93 23.50 -3.52
C LYS A 276 -36.97 24.25 -2.60
N LEU A 277 -36.05 23.56 -1.91
CA LEU A 277 -35.02 24.23 -1.12
C LEU A 277 -34.11 25.09 -2.01
N HIS A 278 -33.73 24.57 -3.18
CA HIS A 278 -32.96 25.30 -4.18
C HIS A 278 -33.71 26.54 -4.70
N ASP A 279 -34.97 26.40 -5.08
CA ASP A 279 -35.82 27.50 -5.59
C ASP A 279 -36.06 28.61 -4.55
N LEU A 280 -36.06 28.24 -3.28
CA LEU A 280 -36.20 29.19 -2.16
C LEU A 280 -34.86 29.80 -1.71
N GLU A 281 -33.77 29.49 -2.40
CA GLU A 281 -32.41 29.91 -2.07
C GLU A 281 -32.04 29.53 -0.62
N ILE A 282 -32.30 28.27 -0.26
CA ILE A 282 -31.93 27.68 1.02
C ILE A 282 -30.79 26.67 0.77
N ASP A 283 -29.65 26.94 1.37
CA ASP A 283 -28.46 26.11 1.21
C ASP A 283 -28.56 24.80 2.01
N THR A 284 -27.89 23.74 1.55
CA THR A 284 -27.81 22.46 2.28
C THR A 284 -26.42 22.17 2.87
N GLY A 285 -25.51 23.14 2.81
CA GLY A 285 -24.15 23.04 3.33
C GLY A 285 -23.25 22.07 2.55
N SER A 286 -22.20 21.56 3.20
CA SER A 286 -21.16 20.71 2.60
C SER A 286 -21.03 19.31 3.22
N SER A 287 -21.99 18.91 4.07
CA SER A 287 -21.98 17.62 4.76
C SER A 287 -21.90 16.45 3.77
N VAL A 288 -21.01 15.49 4.04
CA VAL A 288 -20.90 14.25 3.25
C VAL A 288 -22.22 13.49 3.22
N PHE A 289 -22.93 13.43 4.35
CA PHE A 289 -24.22 12.77 4.45
C PHE A 289 -25.23 13.36 3.46
N VAL A 290 -25.40 14.68 3.50
CA VAL A 290 -26.34 15.40 2.62
C VAL A 290 -25.98 15.20 1.15
N ARG A 291 -24.68 15.29 0.80
CA ARG A 291 -24.21 15.05 -0.57
C ARG A 291 -24.51 13.63 -1.05
N ILE A 292 -24.21 12.62 -0.23
CA ILE A 292 -24.50 11.22 -0.59
C ILE A 292 -26.00 11.02 -0.79
N ILE A 293 -26.85 11.56 0.10
CA ILE A 293 -28.31 11.44 -0.05
C ILE A 293 -28.78 12.07 -1.35
N ARG A 294 -28.30 13.27 -1.68
CA ARG A 294 -28.63 13.95 -2.94
C ARG A 294 -28.16 13.15 -4.15
N ASP A 295 -26.88 12.75 -4.19
CA ASP A 295 -26.30 12.01 -5.33
C ASP A 295 -27.03 10.66 -5.57
N VAL A 296 -27.41 9.96 -4.50
CA VAL A 296 -28.18 8.70 -4.58
C VAL A 296 -29.63 8.95 -5.01
N CYS A 297 -30.23 10.05 -4.56
CA CYS A 297 -31.56 10.51 -4.96
C CYS A 297 -31.59 10.86 -6.46
N ASP A 298 -30.60 11.60 -6.93
CA ASP A 298 -30.45 12.00 -8.33
C ASP A 298 -30.18 10.78 -9.23
N SER A 299 -29.48 9.77 -8.69
CA SER A 299 -29.24 8.49 -9.38
C SER A 299 -30.47 7.57 -9.42
N GLY A 300 -31.58 7.92 -8.76
CA GLY A 300 -32.83 7.17 -8.83
C GLY A 300 -32.96 6.00 -7.86
N HIS A 301 -32.09 5.87 -6.86
CA HIS A 301 -32.02 4.68 -6.00
C HIS A 301 -32.76 4.84 -4.66
N TRP A 302 -34.10 4.85 -4.69
CA TRP A 302 -34.96 5.07 -3.49
C TRP A 302 -34.68 4.13 -2.32
N GLU A 303 -34.55 2.83 -2.56
CA GLU A 303 -34.26 1.86 -1.49
C GLU A 303 -32.95 2.15 -0.77
N MET A 304 -31.94 2.63 -1.51
CA MET A 304 -30.66 3.01 -0.93
C MET A 304 -30.77 4.30 -0.12
N VAL A 305 -31.54 5.29 -0.58
CA VAL A 305 -31.85 6.49 0.21
C VAL A 305 -32.49 6.09 1.53
N ARG A 306 -33.51 5.21 1.51
CA ARG A 306 -34.15 4.72 2.74
C ARG A 306 -33.13 4.04 3.66
N ALA A 307 -32.29 3.14 3.14
CA ALA A 307 -31.27 2.46 3.93
C ALA A 307 -30.19 3.40 4.53
N LEU A 308 -29.90 4.53 3.87
CA LEU A 308 -28.94 5.54 4.33
C LEU A 308 -29.51 6.42 5.45
N VAL A 309 -30.82 6.69 5.42
CA VAL A 309 -31.51 7.59 6.34
C VAL A 309 -32.07 6.82 7.55
N ASP A 310 -32.52 5.58 7.34
CA ASP A 310 -33.03 4.67 8.37
C ASP A 310 -31.88 3.86 9.00
N ASN A 311 -30.91 4.57 9.60
CA ASN A 311 -29.79 3.95 10.30
C ASN A 311 -29.40 4.67 11.58
N ASP A 312 -28.87 3.94 12.56
CA ASP A 312 -28.43 4.56 13.82
C ASP A 312 -27.06 5.24 13.72
N LEU A 313 -26.54 5.43 12.51
CA LEU A 313 -25.26 6.11 12.31
C LEU A 313 -25.45 7.62 12.43
N HIS A 314 -24.61 8.24 13.26
CA HIS A 314 -24.48 9.69 13.30
C HIS A 314 -23.91 10.19 11.96
N HIS A 315 -24.36 11.36 11.48
CA HIS A 315 -23.96 11.88 10.16
C HIS A 315 -22.43 12.07 10.01
N GLU A 316 -21.71 12.30 11.11
CA GLU A 316 -20.24 12.42 11.14
C GLU A 316 -19.53 11.08 10.82
N VAL A 317 -20.18 9.94 11.09
CA VAL A 317 -19.61 8.61 10.80
C VAL A 317 -19.45 8.40 9.29
N PHE A 318 -20.24 9.10 8.46
CA PHE A 318 -20.10 9.07 7.00
C PHE A 318 -18.78 9.69 6.54
N GLU A 319 -18.14 10.51 7.38
CA GLU A 319 -16.87 11.17 7.07
C GLU A 319 -15.65 10.32 7.44
N ASP A 320 -15.81 9.37 8.38
CA ASP A 320 -14.73 8.49 8.85
C ASP A 320 -14.54 7.27 7.93
N ILE A 321 -13.73 7.45 6.89
CA ILE A 321 -13.40 6.42 5.91
C ILE A 321 -12.79 5.16 6.55
N GLU A 322 -11.99 5.30 7.62
CA GLU A 322 -11.33 4.15 8.25
C GLU A 322 -12.32 3.35 9.09
N LEU A 323 -13.22 4.01 9.80
CA LEU A 323 -14.35 3.35 10.47
C LEU A 323 -15.25 2.64 9.46
N GLN A 324 -15.60 3.28 8.35
CA GLN A 324 -16.41 2.65 7.29
C GLN A 324 -15.75 1.38 6.72
N LYS A 325 -14.43 1.37 6.51
CA LYS A 325 -13.71 0.14 6.07
C LYS A 325 -13.76 -0.99 7.10
N ARG A 326 -13.68 -0.66 8.40
CA ARG A 326 -13.81 -1.65 9.48
C ARG A 326 -15.23 -2.20 9.54
N LEU A 327 -16.23 -1.32 9.49
CA LEU A 327 -17.64 -1.70 9.45
C LEU A 327 -17.94 -2.60 8.25
N LEU A 328 -17.41 -2.28 7.07
CA LEU A 328 -17.56 -3.12 5.87
C LEU A 328 -17.08 -4.56 6.11
N THR A 329 -15.93 -4.71 6.78
CA THR A 329 -15.35 -6.03 7.06
C THR A 329 -16.20 -6.81 8.06
N GLU A 330 -16.73 -6.15 9.09
CA GLU A 330 -17.64 -6.78 10.05
C GLU A 330 -19.00 -7.14 9.41
N TYR A 331 -19.59 -6.28 8.58
CA TYR A 331 -20.83 -6.59 7.87
C TYR A 331 -20.66 -7.75 6.88
N TYR A 332 -19.51 -7.84 6.21
CA TYR A 332 -19.18 -9.01 5.39
C TYR A 332 -19.09 -10.28 6.25
N ARG A 333 -18.50 -10.19 7.45
CA ARG A 333 -18.41 -11.31 8.40
C ARG A 333 -19.76 -11.80 8.89
N THR A 334 -20.67 -10.89 9.21
CA THR A 334 -22.03 -11.22 9.66
C THR A 334 -22.97 -11.57 8.51
N LYS A 335 -22.51 -11.42 7.25
CA LYS A 335 -23.30 -11.57 6.02
C LYS A 335 -24.51 -10.64 5.95
N ASP A 336 -24.38 -9.46 6.54
CA ASP A 336 -25.38 -8.41 6.43
C ASP A 336 -25.18 -7.62 5.13
N TRP A 337 -25.76 -8.13 4.05
CA TRP A 337 -25.61 -7.55 2.71
C TRP A 337 -26.22 -6.15 2.60
N GLY A 338 -27.26 -5.83 3.39
CA GLY A 338 -27.90 -4.52 3.37
C GLY A 338 -26.96 -3.45 3.91
N GLN A 339 -26.41 -3.67 5.11
CA GLN A 339 -25.46 -2.75 5.74
C GLN A 339 -24.15 -2.67 4.95
N LEU A 340 -23.72 -3.79 4.37
CA LEU A 340 -22.54 -3.86 3.49
C LEU A 340 -22.71 -3.00 2.24
N ASN A 341 -23.82 -3.14 1.51
CA ASN A 341 -24.08 -2.36 0.29
C ASN A 341 -24.17 -0.87 0.61
N ARG A 342 -24.82 -0.51 1.72
CA ARG A 342 -24.86 0.88 2.20
C ARG A 342 -23.47 1.43 2.46
N THR A 343 -22.64 0.68 3.17
CA THR A 343 -21.26 1.07 3.50
C THR A 343 -20.42 1.27 2.23
N LEU A 344 -20.62 0.44 1.20
CA LEU A 344 -19.98 0.64 -0.10
C LEU A 344 -20.43 1.93 -0.78
N VAL A 345 -21.72 2.25 -0.74
CA VAL A 345 -22.23 3.53 -1.29
C VAL A 345 -21.60 4.72 -0.57
N ILE A 346 -21.48 4.65 0.77
CA ILE A 346 -20.81 5.69 1.57
C ILE A 346 -19.34 5.83 1.15
N LEU A 347 -18.61 4.72 1.01
CA LEU A 347 -17.19 4.71 0.62
C LEU A 347 -16.93 5.23 -0.80
N ASN A 348 -17.96 5.29 -1.65
CA ASN A 348 -17.91 5.83 -3.00
C ASN A 348 -18.60 7.20 -3.14
N ASP A 349 -18.82 7.91 -2.04
CA ASP A 349 -19.44 9.24 -2.04
C ASP A 349 -20.82 9.26 -2.74
N GLY A 350 -21.61 8.17 -2.70
CA GLY A 350 -22.95 8.13 -3.31
C GLY A 350 -22.99 7.89 -4.82
N GLN A 351 -21.85 7.57 -5.43
CA GLN A 351 -21.71 7.41 -6.88
C GLN A 351 -21.87 5.94 -7.33
N PHE A 352 -22.48 5.73 -8.51
CA PHE A 352 -22.79 4.40 -9.06
C PHE A 352 -22.12 4.11 -10.42
N ASP A 353 -21.15 4.95 -10.83
CA ASP A 353 -20.42 4.78 -12.08
C ASP A 353 -19.50 3.53 -12.09
N ASN A 354 -18.96 3.19 -13.27
CA ASN A 354 -18.07 2.03 -13.43
C ASN A 354 -16.81 2.13 -12.57
N TYR A 355 -16.34 3.34 -12.29
CA TYR A 355 -15.22 3.59 -11.39
C TYR A 355 -15.56 3.24 -9.94
N SER A 356 -16.73 3.67 -9.45
CA SER A 356 -17.26 3.36 -8.12
C SER A 356 -17.55 1.88 -7.95
N ARG A 357 -18.03 1.21 -9.02
CA ARG A 357 -18.17 -0.25 -9.04
C ARG A 357 -16.81 -0.94 -8.87
N SER A 358 -15.81 -0.54 -9.65
CA SER A 358 -14.45 -1.07 -9.52
C SER A 358 -13.90 -0.87 -8.11
N ARG A 359 -14.09 0.33 -7.54
CA ARG A 359 -13.61 0.69 -6.21
C ARG A 359 -14.33 -0.11 -5.10
N SER A 360 -15.65 -0.25 -5.17
CA SER A 360 -16.45 -1.10 -4.28
C SER A 360 -15.94 -2.53 -4.25
N THR A 361 -15.73 -3.12 -5.43
CA THR A 361 -15.27 -4.51 -5.52
C THR A 361 -13.84 -4.65 -4.97
N ASN A 362 -12.97 -3.66 -5.17
CA ASN A 362 -11.65 -3.64 -4.53
C ASN A 362 -11.73 -3.57 -2.99
N PHE A 363 -12.70 -2.84 -2.42
CA PHE A 363 -12.94 -2.85 -0.97
C PHE A 363 -13.43 -4.23 -0.50
N LEU A 364 -14.36 -4.85 -1.23
CA LEU A 364 -14.84 -6.19 -0.92
C LEU A 364 -13.73 -7.25 -1.00
N LEU A 365 -12.88 -7.20 -2.03
CA LEU A 365 -11.73 -8.10 -2.14
C LEU A 365 -10.81 -8.01 -0.93
N ARG A 366 -10.59 -6.81 -0.39
CA ARG A 366 -9.82 -6.64 0.84
C ARG A 366 -10.52 -7.26 2.03
N ALA A 367 -11.81 -6.96 2.24
CA ALA A 367 -12.59 -7.55 3.35
C ALA A 367 -12.61 -9.09 3.29
N MET A 368 -12.86 -9.67 2.11
CA MET A 368 -12.82 -11.12 1.88
C MET A 368 -11.46 -11.73 2.24
N MET A 369 -10.37 -11.07 1.82
CA MET A 369 -9.00 -11.50 2.12
C MET A 369 -8.69 -11.42 3.62
N GLU A 370 -9.15 -10.39 4.33
CA GLU A 370 -8.96 -10.24 5.78
C GLU A 370 -9.66 -11.34 6.57
N LEU A 371 -10.87 -11.72 6.16
CA LEU A 371 -11.61 -12.83 6.77
C LEU A 371 -11.12 -14.22 6.32
N GLY A 372 -10.25 -14.29 5.31
CA GLY A 372 -9.71 -15.55 4.79
C GLY A 372 -10.70 -16.34 3.92
N ASP A 373 -11.65 -15.68 3.27
CA ASP A 373 -12.61 -16.30 2.34
C ASP A 373 -12.02 -16.41 0.93
N TRP A 374 -11.11 -17.37 0.77
CA TRP A 374 -10.31 -17.53 -0.45
C TRP A 374 -11.14 -17.85 -1.71
N LYS A 375 -12.24 -18.60 -1.55
CA LYS A 375 -13.08 -19.01 -2.68
C LYS A 375 -13.82 -17.81 -3.27
N SER A 376 -14.38 -16.97 -2.40
CA SER A 376 -15.08 -15.75 -2.82
C SER A 376 -14.12 -14.75 -3.47
N VAL A 377 -12.86 -14.68 -3.02
CA VAL A 377 -11.83 -13.84 -3.66
C VAL A 377 -11.58 -14.26 -5.12
N ILE A 378 -11.41 -15.55 -5.39
CA ILE A 378 -11.19 -16.04 -6.77
C ILE A 378 -12.40 -15.71 -7.64
N ASN A 379 -13.61 -16.05 -7.16
CA ASN A 379 -14.83 -15.79 -7.91
C ASN A 379 -15.01 -14.30 -8.19
N CYS A 380 -14.75 -13.44 -7.21
CA CYS A 380 -14.85 -11.99 -7.35
C CYS A 380 -13.81 -11.42 -8.32
N MET A 381 -12.61 -12.00 -8.38
CA MET A 381 -11.61 -11.60 -9.36
C MET A 381 -11.97 -12.05 -10.78
N SER A 382 -12.53 -13.25 -10.95
CA SER A 382 -13.03 -13.70 -12.24
C SER A 382 -14.14 -12.79 -12.76
N THR A 383 -15.10 -12.43 -11.90
CA THR A 383 -16.17 -11.49 -12.30
C THR A 383 -15.62 -10.11 -12.63
N LEU A 384 -14.61 -9.60 -11.91
CA LEU A 384 -13.94 -8.35 -12.27
C LEU A 384 -13.32 -8.40 -13.66
N GLN A 385 -12.64 -9.50 -13.99
CA GLN A 385 -12.01 -9.68 -15.30
C GLN A 385 -13.06 -9.78 -16.41
N GLU A 386 -14.14 -10.54 -16.21
CA GLU A 386 -15.25 -10.67 -17.15
C GLU A 386 -15.91 -9.32 -17.45
N HIS A 387 -16.05 -8.46 -16.44
CA HIS A 387 -16.69 -7.14 -16.59
C HIS A 387 -15.70 -6.02 -16.98
N GLY A 388 -14.43 -6.33 -17.24
CA GLY A 388 -13.41 -5.34 -17.60
C GLY A 388 -13.11 -4.32 -16.50
N LEU A 389 -13.39 -4.64 -15.23
CA LEU A 389 -13.22 -3.74 -14.09
C LEU A 389 -11.79 -3.84 -13.54
N HIS A 390 -11.19 -2.71 -13.17
CA HIS A 390 -9.78 -2.65 -12.78
C HIS A 390 -9.51 -3.10 -11.34
N ILE A 391 -8.55 -4.01 -11.16
CA ILE A 391 -7.99 -4.34 -9.84
C ILE A 391 -6.99 -3.26 -9.43
N SER A 392 -7.12 -2.76 -8.21
CA SER A 392 -6.25 -1.72 -7.65
C SER A 392 -4.78 -2.19 -7.60
N SER A 393 -3.86 -1.35 -8.06
CA SER A 393 -2.40 -1.58 -8.00
C SER A 393 -1.85 -1.73 -6.57
N SER A 394 -2.61 -1.26 -5.58
CA SER A 394 -2.27 -1.40 -4.15
C SER A 394 -2.66 -2.78 -3.56
N PHE A 395 -3.53 -3.53 -4.23
CA PHE A 395 -4.01 -4.83 -3.75
C PHE A 395 -2.90 -5.89 -3.62
N PRO A 396 -1.96 -6.05 -4.59
CA PRO A 396 -0.81 -6.95 -4.43
C PRO A 396 0.05 -6.67 -3.19
N GLU A 397 0.29 -5.39 -2.86
CA GLU A 397 1.06 -5.02 -1.68
C GLU A 397 0.34 -5.43 -0.40
N PHE A 398 -0.98 -5.19 -0.35
CA PHE A 398 -1.85 -5.61 0.75
C PHE A 398 -1.84 -7.13 0.92
N VAL A 399 -2.06 -7.90 -0.14
CA VAL A 399 -2.04 -9.37 -0.15
C VAL A 399 -0.72 -9.89 0.44
N VAL A 400 0.43 -9.44 -0.10
CA VAL A 400 1.75 -9.87 0.39
C VAL A 400 1.97 -9.50 1.86
N SER A 401 1.43 -8.37 2.32
CA SER A 401 1.52 -7.94 3.72
C SER A 401 0.72 -8.85 4.66
N LEU A 402 -0.50 -9.24 4.28
CA LEU A 402 -1.37 -10.12 5.06
C LEU A 402 -0.69 -11.48 5.28
N PHE A 403 -0.13 -12.03 4.21
CA PHE A 403 0.63 -13.27 4.21
C PHE A 403 1.93 -13.16 5.03
N ARG A 404 2.60 -11.99 5.10
CA ARG A 404 3.78 -11.81 5.97
C ARG A 404 3.45 -11.74 7.46
N THR A 405 2.36 -11.07 7.81
CA THR A 405 1.98 -10.77 9.21
C THR A 405 1.42 -12.00 9.89
N THR A 406 0.59 -12.75 9.17
CA THR A 406 0.19 -14.08 9.60
C THR A 406 1.40 -15.01 9.41
N LYS A 407 1.94 -15.64 10.46
CA LYS A 407 3.02 -16.66 10.35
C LYS A 407 2.59 -17.93 9.55
N GLN A 408 1.52 -17.82 8.77
CA GLN A 408 0.81 -18.86 8.03
C GLN A 408 1.59 -19.41 6.83
N LEU A 409 2.53 -18.67 6.21
CA LEU A 409 3.38 -19.21 5.14
C LEU A 409 4.32 -20.35 5.58
N THR A 410 4.46 -20.57 6.88
CA THR A 410 5.38 -21.58 7.45
C THR A 410 4.71 -22.61 8.34
N SER A 411 3.45 -22.41 8.72
CA SER A 411 2.70 -23.32 9.60
C SER A 411 1.68 -24.11 8.80
N GLY A 412 2.14 -25.12 8.08
CA GLY A 412 1.26 -26.21 7.62
C GLY A 412 0.91 -27.06 8.84
N ARG A 413 -0.27 -26.83 9.41
CA ARG A 413 -0.98 -27.66 10.41
C ARG A 413 -2.27 -26.94 10.81
N GLY A 414 -3.23 -26.99 9.91
CA GLY A 414 -4.66 -26.87 10.22
C GLY A 414 -5.37 -27.83 9.29
N LEU A 415 -6.19 -28.74 9.81
CA LEU A 415 -6.98 -29.66 8.99
C LEU A 415 -7.81 -28.85 7.98
N GLY A 416 -7.66 -29.12 6.68
CA GLY A 416 -8.28 -28.36 5.58
C GLY A 416 -7.32 -27.45 4.77
N ASP A 417 -6.01 -27.68 4.85
CA ASP A 417 -4.91 -26.79 4.43
C ASP A 417 -4.84 -26.54 2.91
N VAL A 418 -5.64 -25.57 2.40
CA VAL A 418 -5.43 -24.97 1.08
C VAL A 418 -3.97 -24.54 0.98
N ASP A 419 -3.27 -24.89 -0.10
CA ASP A 419 -1.90 -24.47 -0.33
C ASP A 419 -1.83 -22.93 -0.47
N LYS A 420 -1.62 -22.26 0.66
CA LYS A 420 -1.56 -20.79 0.76
C LYS A 420 -0.49 -20.17 -0.12
N VAL A 421 0.60 -20.90 -0.38
CA VAL A 421 1.68 -20.40 -1.24
C VAL A 421 1.30 -20.51 -2.70
N GLY A 422 0.73 -21.65 -3.10
CA GLY A 422 0.14 -21.83 -4.44
C GLY A 422 -0.97 -20.83 -4.71
N PHE A 423 -1.88 -20.63 -3.75
CA PHE A 423 -2.95 -19.63 -3.84
C PHE A 423 -2.39 -18.22 -4.02
N LEU A 424 -1.40 -17.80 -3.20
CA LEU A 424 -0.77 -16.49 -3.34
C LEU A 424 -0.14 -16.31 -4.73
N ILE A 425 0.52 -17.35 -5.26
CA ILE A 425 1.12 -17.31 -6.59
C ILE A 425 0.04 -17.15 -7.65
N GLY A 426 -0.99 -18.01 -7.65
CA GLY A 426 -2.09 -17.93 -8.60
C GLY A 426 -2.83 -16.60 -8.54
N LEU A 427 -3.07 -16.08 -7.33
CA LEU A 427 -3.67 -14.77 -7.12
C LEU A 427 -2.83 -13.65 -7.76
N MET A 428 -1.52 -13.64 -7.51
CA MET A 428 -0.61 -12.66 -8.12
C MET A 428 -0.54 -12.79 -9.64
N GLN A 429 -0.60 -14.00 -10.19
CA GLN A 429 -0.66 -14.25 -11.63
C GLN A 429 -1.96 -13.73 -12.24
N ASN A 430 -3.11 -13.96 -11.59
CA ASN A 430 -4.41 -13.46 -12.04
C ASN A 430 -4.49 -11.93 -12.02
N ILE A 431 -3.88 -11.28 -11.02
CA ILE A 431 -3.79 -9.80 -10.99
C ILE A 431 -2.93 -9.27 -12.15
N LEU A 432 -1.85 -9.95 -12.51
CA LEU A 432 -1.07 -9.56 -13.70
C LEU A 432 -1.87 -9.80 -14.98
N ALA A 433 -2.59 -10.92 -15.07
CA ALA A 433 -3.43 -11.24 -16.22
C ALA A 433 -4.60 -10.26 -16.40
N SER A 434 -5.06 -9.58 -15.34
CA SER A 434 -6.07 -8.52 -15.44
C SER A 434 -5.51 -7.17 -15.95
N GLY A 435 -4.24 -7.11 -16.33
CA GLY A 435 -3.57 -5.88 -16.75
C GLY A 435 -3.04 -5.00 -15.62
N THR A 436 -3.20 -5.41 -14.35
CA THR A 436 -2.71 -4.64 -13.21
C THR A 436 -1.24 -4.95 -12.95
N ASN A 437 -0.36 -4.04 -13.37
CA ASN A 437 1.08 -4.16 -13.13
C ASN A 437 1.47 -3.79 -11.70
N PHE A 438 2.41 -4.56 -11.13
CA PHE A 438 3.00 -4.26 -9.82
C PHE A 438 4.51 -4.51 -9.77
N LYS A 439 5.16 -3.97 -8.75
CA LYS A 439 6.63 -4.00 -8.59
C LYS A 439 7.16 -5.44 -8.46
N LEU A 440 8.20 -5.76 -9.24
CA LEU A 440 8.86 -7.07 -9.26
C LEU A 440 9.33 -7.57 -7.87
N ARG A 441 9.62 -6.65 -6.95
CA ARG A 441 10.04 -6.97 -5.57
C ARG A 441 8.99 -7.74 -4.77
N LEU A 442 7.71 -7.68 -5.12
CA LEU A 442 6.64 -8.40 -4.42
C LEU A 442 6.80 -9.92 -4.54
N TRP A 443 7.35 -10.41 -5.65
CA TRP A 443 7.65 -11.83 -5.87
C TRP A 443 8.68 -12.42 -4.90
N ARG A 444 9.45 -11.59 -4.18
CA ARG A 444 10.43 -12.07 -3.19
C ARG A 444 9.76 -12.89 -2.08
N ALA A 445 8.52 -12.56 -1.70
CA ALA A 445 7.80 -13.26 -0.64
C ALA A 445 7.43 -14.70 -1.03
N PRO A 446 6.69 -14.95 -2.13
CA PRO A 446 6.35 -16.32 -2.56
C PRO A 446 7.59 -17.16 -2.91
N ILE A 447 8.58 -16.59 -3.61
CA ILE A 447 9.84 -17.29 -3.94
C ILE A 447 10.55 -17.78 -2.66
N LYS A 448 10.66 -16.90 -1.65
CA LYS A 448 11.30 -17.26 -0.38
C LYS A 448 10.50 -18.31 0.38
N ALA A 449 9.18 -18.33 0.25
CA ALA A 449 8.32 -19.34 0.85
C ALA A 449 8.53 -20.72 0.22
N LEU A 450 8.45 -20.83 -1.11
CA LEU A 450 8.72 -22.07 -1.84
C LEU A 450 10.11 -22.63 -1.52
N GLY A 451 11.13 -21.76 -1.52
CA GLY A 451 12.50 -22.11 -1.18
C GLY A 451 12.66 -22.62 0.26
N ARG A 452 11.97 -22.01 1.23
CA ARG A 452 11.97 -22.45 2.64
C ARG A 452 11.23 -23.77 2.85
N GLN A 453 10.13 -24.00 2.14
CA GLN A 453 9.38 -25.26 2.16
C GLN A 453 10.09 -26.38 1.40
N GLY A 454 11.10 -26.03 0.58
CA GLY A 454 11.88 -26.97 -0.22
C GLY A 454 11.16 -27.43 -1.48
N ARG A 455 10.12 -26.72 -1.94
CA ARG A 455 9.36 -26.97 -3.17
C ARG A 455 10.13 -26.45 -4.40
N LEU A 456 11.31 -27.05 -4.64
CA LEU A 456 12.29 -26.56 -5.61
C LEU A 456 11.81 -26.64 -7.08
N ARG A 457 10.92 -27.58 -7.43
CA ARG A 457 10.37 -27.70 -8.79
C ARG A 457 9.48 -26.50 -9.11
N GLU A 458 8.56 -26.18 -8.22
CA GLU A 458 7.66 -25.03 -8.39
C GLU A 458 8.40 -23.70 -8.29
N LEU A 459 9.44 -23.62 -7.45
CA LEU A 459 10.34 -22.48 -7.42
C LEU A 459 10.99 -22.24 -8.79
N GLU A 460 11.50 -23.31 -9.40
CA GLU A 460 12.09 -23.28 -10.74
C GLU A 460 11.08 -22.82 -11.79
N SER A 461 9.88 -23.41 -11.82
CA SER A 461 8.80 -23.00 -12.73
C SER A 461 8.39 -21.55 -12.55
N LEU A 462 8.21 -21.09 -11.31
CA LEU A 462 7.83 -19.72 -11.00
C LEU A 462 8.92 -18.72 -11.41
N VAL A 463 10.19 -19.05 -11.18
CA VAL A 463 11.32 -18.19 -11.57
C VAL A 463 11.36 -18.01 -13.09
N TYR A 464 11.18 -19.08 -13.86
CA TYR A 464 11.12 -18.97 -15.33
C TYR A 464 9.88 -18.23 -15.80
N TRP A 465 8.71 -18.50 -15.20
CA TRP A 465 7.48 -17.79 -15.54
C TRP A 465 7.60 -16.28 -15.30
N ILE A 466 8.17 -15.87 -14.16
CA ILE A 466 8.42 -14.44 -13.88
C ILE A 466 9.42 -13.87 -14.89
N ALA A 467 10.49 -14.58 -15.20
CA ALA A 467 11.49 -14.11 -16.15
C ALA A 467 10.89 -13.90 -17.55
N GLU A 468 10.03 -14.82 -18.00
CA GLU A 468 9.34 -14.74 -19.29
C GLU A 468 8.23 -13.68 -19.30
N TRP A 469 7.48 -13.50 -18.19
CA TRP A 469 6.46 -12.46 -18.09
C TRP A 469 7.05 -11.05 -18.16
N TYR A 470 8.18 -10.82 -17.48
CA TYR A 470 8.79 -9.48 -17.37
C TYR A 470 9.84 -9.18 -18.43
N ARG A 471 10.08 -10.09 -19.38
CA ARG A 471 10.94 -9.87 -20.54
C ARG A 471 10.27 -8.90 -21.53
N ASN A 472 11.07 -8.05 -22.17
CA ASN A 472 10.59 -7.22 -23.29
C ASN A 472 10.09 -8.12 -24.44
N GLY A 473 8.80 -8.02 -24.79
CA GLY A 473 8.17 -8.88 -25.80
C GLY A 473 7.87 -10.32 -25.32
N GLY A 474 7.91 -10.58 -24.01
CA GLY A 474 7.58 -11.88 -23.43
C GLY A 474 6.07 -12.12 -23.28
N LEU A 475 5.68 -13.01 -22.36
CA LEU A 475 4.27 -13.42 -22.13
C LEU A 475 3.32 -12.24 -21.91
N ASN A 476 3.79 -11.15 -21.29
CA ASN A 476 2.97 -9.96 -21.09
C ASN A 476 2.50 -9.36 -22.44
N GLY A 477 3.40 -9.25 -23.42
CA GLY A 477 3.05 -8.72 -24.74
C GLY A 477 2.06 -9.61 -25.50
N GLN A 478 2.10 -10.92 -25.26
CA GLN A 478 1.17 -11.88 -25.87
C GLN A 478 -0.23 -11.84 -25.22
N VAL A 479 -0.28 -11.70 -23.90
CA VAL A 479 -1.54 -11.76 -23.13
C VAL A 479 -2.25 -10.41 -23.06
N LEU A 480 -1.50 -9.32 -22.85
CA LEU A 480 -2.07 -7.99 -22.62
C LEU A 480 -1.95 -7.05 -23.83
N GLN A 481 -1.20 -7.42 -24.87
CA GLN A 481 -0.96 -6.61 -26.07
C GLN A 481 -0.43 -5.18 -25.80
N VAL A 482 0.03 -4.89 -24.57
CA VAL A 482 0.56 -3.58 -24.14
C VAL A 482 2.02 -3.76 -23.66
N PRO A 483 2.99 -2.99 -24.18
CA PRO A 483 4.37 -3.05 -23.71
C PRO A 483 4.50 -2.55 -22.26
N MET A 484 5.22 -3.28 -21.40
CA MET A 484 5.59 -2.81 -20.07
C MET A 484 6.63 -1.68 -20.14
N SER A 485 6.29 -0.48 -19.69
CA SER A 485 7.21 0.67 -19.70
C SER A 485 8.27 0.65 -18.57
N GLY A 486 9.54 0.64 -18.98
CA GLY A 486 10.67 1.43 -18.45
C GLY A 486 11.36 1.03 -17.13
N SER A 487 10.65 0.64 -16.08
CA SER A 487 11.25 0.50 -14.72
C SER A 487 11.00 -0.88 -14.06
N GLY A 488 9.96 -1.59 -14.51
CA GLY A 488 9.55 -2.90 -13.95
C GLY A 488 10.28 -4.13 -14.51
N THR A 489 11.03 -3.99 -15.60
CA THR A 489 11.58 -5.12 -16.40
C THR A 489 12.99 -5.54 -15.98
N ASN A 490 13.66 -4.79 -15.09
CA ASN A 490 15.00 -5.15 -14.64
C ASN A 490 14.96 -6.36 -13.68
N LEU A 491 15.10 -7.55 -14.24
CA LEU A 491 15.10 -8.83 -13.53
C LEU A 491 16.20 -8.91 -12.45
N ASN A 492 17.29 -8.15 -12.57
CA ASN A 492 18.37 -8.11 -11.57
C ASN A 492 17.90 -7.56 -10.22
N VAL A 493 16.79 -6.80 -10.18
CA VAL A 493 16.18 -6.33 -8.94
C VAL A 493 15.60 -7.50 -8.13
N LEU A 494 15.08 -8.53 -8.79
CA LEU A 494 14.53 -9.72 -8.12
C LEU A 494 15.61 -10.78 -7.91
N PHE A 495 16.40 -11.05 -8.94
CA PHE A 495 17.42 -12.10 -8.97
C PHE A 495 18.81 -11.59 -8.57
N ASP A 496 18.85 -10.75 -7.53
CA ASP A 496 20.06 -10.17 -6.98
C ASP A 496 21.00 -11.22 -6.33
N ASP A 497 22.22 -10.81 -5.97
CA ASP A 497 23.21 -11.65 -5.28
C ASP A 497 22.63 -12.35 -4.03
N LYS A 498 21.62 -11.76 -3.37
CA LYS A 498 20.99 -12.35 -2.18
C LYS A 498 20.05 -13.49 -2.56
N PHE A 499 19.27 -13.34 -3.63
CA PHE A 499 18.46 -14.41 -4.20
C PHE A 499 19.35 -15.58 -4.63
N GLN A 500 20.41 -15.33 -5.39
CA GLN A 500 21.28 -16.38 -5.92
C GLN A 500 21.92 -17.21 -4.78
N LYS A 501 22.43 -16.55 -3.73
CA LYS A 501 22.93 -17.23 -2.51
C LYS A 501 21.84 -18.00 -1.77
N SER A 502 20.61 -17.46 -1.74
CA SER A 502 19.48 -18.10 -1.06
C SER A 502 19.01 -19.34 -1.80
N LEU A 503 18.95 -19.31 -3.13
CA LEU A 503 18.64 -20.44 -4.00
C LEU A 503 19.58 -21.61 -3.72
N MET A 504 20.90 -21.35 -3.72
CA MET A 504 21.90 -22.34 -3.34
C MET A 504 21.65 -22.85 -1.91
N SER A 505 21.37 -21.95 -0.96
CA SER A 505 21.05 -22.35 0.41
C SER A 505 19.83 -23.27 0.51
N TRP A 506 18.82 -23.12 -0.35
CA TRP A 506 17.61 -23.94 -0.33
C TRP A 506 17.84 -25.32 -0.94
N CYS A 507 18.65 -25.42 -2.00
CA CYS A 507 19.04 -26.69 -2.60
C CYS A 507 19.79 -27.60 -1.63
N PHE A 508 20.63 -27.03 -0.76
CA PHE A 508 21.38 -27.77 0.26
C PHE A 508 20.57 -28.10 1.53
N ARG A 509 19.32 -27.62 1.66
CA ARG A 509 18.50 -27.90 2.87
C ARG A 509 17.75 -29.23 2.73
N PRO A 510 17.73 -30.08 3.77
CA PRO A 510 16.94 -31.29 3.76
C PRO A 510 15.46 -30.94 3.90
N ARG A 511 14.58 -31.69 3.23
CA ARG A 511 13.13 -31.62 3.48
C ARG A 511 12.83 -32.31 4.83
N LYS A 512 11.70 -31.97 5.45
CA LYS A 512 11.19 -32.75 6.59
C LYS A 512 11.09 -34.23 6.17
N GLY A 513 11.60 -35.14 6.99
CA GLY A 513 11.67 -36.58 6.71
C GLY A 513 12.87 -37.05 5.86
N MET A 514 13.67 -36.15 5.29
CA MET A 514 14.80 -36.54 4.43
C MET A 514 16.11 -36.62 5.24
N GLY A 515 16.76 -37.79 5.22
CA GLY A 515 17.98 -38.09 5.96
C GLY A 515 19.26 -37.41 5.45
N ALA A 516 19.41 -37.30 4.13
CA ALA A 516 20.53 -36.64 3.47
C ALA A 516 20.06 -36.00 2.16
N VAL A 517 20.72 -34.93 1.72
CA VAL A 517 20.43 -34.29 0.43
C VAL A 517 21.38 -34.86 -0.61
N SER A 518 20.85 -35.36 -1.72
CA SER A 518 21.70 -35.89 -2.80
C SER A 518 22.50 -34.76 -3.48
N PRO A 519 23.71 -35.03 -3.98
CA PRO A 519 24.48 -34.05 -4.74
C PRO A 519 23.70 -33.45 -5.91
N GLU A 520 22.92 -34.26 -6.62
CA GLU A 520 22.11 -33.83 -7.77
C GLU A 520 21.08 -32.77 -7.36
N ARG A 521 20.44 -32.96 -6.20
CA ARG A 521 19.53 -31.96 -5.63
C ARG A 521 20.26 -30.71 -5.16
N CYS A 522 21.43 -30.86 -4.54
CA CYS A 522 22.28 -29.74 -4.12
C CYS A 522 22.71 -28.86 -5.29
N LEU A 523 22.84 -29.43 -6.49
CA LEU A 523 23.23 -28.71 -7.71
C LEU A 523 22.05 -28.25 -8.58
N ARG A 524 20.79 -28.49 -8.21
CA ARG A 524 19.63 -28.00 -8.99
C ARG A 524 19.62 -26.48 -9.25
N TRP A 525 20.27 -25.69 -8.41
CA TRP A 525 20.42 -24.24 -8.62
C TRP A 525 21.22 -23.90 -9.88
N THR A 526 22.11 -24.78 -10.36
CA THR A 526 22.93 -24.51 -11.55
C THR A 526 22.06 -24.36 -12.78
N ARG A 527 21.08 -25.26 -12.97
CA ARG A 527 20.12 -25.18 -14.07
C ARG A 527 19.37 -23.86 -14.06
N VAL A 528 18.82 -23.48 -12.90
CA VAL A 528 18.04 -22.24 -12.74
C VAL A 528 18.88 -21.00 -13.04
N LEU A 529 20.06 -20.88 -12.43
CA LEU A 529 20.92 -19.72 -12.65
C LEU A 529 21.51 -19.67 -14.07
N LYS A 530 21.78 -20.84 -14.69
CA LYS A 530 22.31 -20.93 -16.05
C LYS A 530 21.27 -20.43 -17.05
N THR A 531 20.02 -20.89 -16.93
CA THR A 531 18.92 -20.39 -17.75
C THR A 531 18.70 -18.88 -17.53
N LEU A 532 18.71 -18.40 -16.28
CA LEU A 532 18.57 -16.96 -15.98
C LEU A 532 19.69 -16.11 -16.62
N ARG A 533 20.93 -16.60 -16.61
CA ARG A 533 22.08 -15.93 -17.23
C ARG A 533 22.00 -15.96 -18.75
N ASP A 534 21.86 -17.16 -19.32
CA ASP A 534 22.05 -17.43 -20.75
C ASP A 534 20.83 -17.01 -21.58
N VAL A 535 19.61 -17.19 -21.05
CA VAL A 535 18.35 -16.92 -21.78
C VAL A 535 17.78 -15.54 -21.43
N TYR A 536 17.84 -15.15 -20.15
CA TYR A 536 17.15 -13.96 -19.63
C TYR A 536 18.08 -12.78 -19.32
N GLY A 537 19.39 -12.92 -19.55
CA GLY A 537 20.36 -11.83 -19.38
C GLY A 537 20.55 -11.35 -17.93
N VAL A 538 20.24 -12.18 -16.94
CA VAL A 538 20.45 -11.84 -15.51
C VAL A 538 21.93 -11.87 -15.18
N GLU A 539 22.42 -10.83 -14.50
CA GLU A 539 23.82 -10.73 -14.08
C GLU A 539 24.12 -11.76 -12.98
N VAL A 540 24.98 -12.72 -13.29
CA VAL A 540 25.46 -13.73 -12.34
C VAL A 540 26.96 -13.53 -12.11
N LYS A 541 27.32 -13.04 -10.92
CA LYS A 541 28.72 -12.89 -10.53
C LYS A 541 29.32 -14.25 -10.20
N GLU A 542 29.96 -14.87 -11.18
CA GLU A 542 30.48 -16.24 -11.09
C GLU A 542 31.39 -16.47 -9.86
N TYR A 543 32.24 -15.49 -9.53
CA TYR A 543 33.08 -15.54 -8.34
C TYR A 543 32.28 -15.68 -7.04
N VAL A 544 31.16 -14.96 -6.92
CA VAL A 544 30.28 -14.97 -5.74
C VAL A 544 29.60 -16.32 -5.61
N ILE A 545 29.09 -16.88 -6.71
CA ILE A 545 28.47 -18.21 -6.75
C ILE A 545 29.48 -19.29 -6.37
N ARG A 546 30.69 -19.24 -6.93
CA ARG A 546 31.75 -20.21 -6.63
C ARG A 546 32.12 -20.21 -5.15
N TRP A 547 32.28 -19.04 -4.53
CA TRP A 547 32.57 -18.96 -3.10
C TRP A 547 31.40 -19.37 -2.22
N GLU A 548 30.17 -19.08 -2.61
CA GLU A 548 29.01 -19.56 -1.89
C GLU A 548 28.92 -21.09 -1.96
N PHE A 549 29.20 -21.70 -3.12
CA PHE A 549 29.26 -23.17 -3.27
C PHE A 549 30.32 -23.78 -2.35
N ILE A 550 31.54 -23.24 -2.38
CA ILE A 550 32.63 -23.64 -1.48
C ILE A 550 32.20 -23.51 -0.01
N TYR A 551 31.55 -22.41 0.35
CA TYR A 551 31.06 -22.19 1.72
C TYR A 551 30.01 -23.24 2.14
N ARG A 552 29.14 -23.69 1.22
CA ARG A 552 28.21 -24.80 1.47
C ARG A 552 28.91 -26.13 1.59
N LEU A 553 29.89 -26.41 0.74
CA LEU A 553 30.74 -27.61 0.86
C LEU A 553 31.52 -27.63 2.17
N ARG A 554 32.02 -26.48 2.65
CA ARG A 554 32.65 -26.38 3.97
C ARG A 554 31.71 -26.80 5.09
N ARG A 555 30.43 -26.46 5.02
CA ARG A 555 29.44 -26.94 6.00
C ARG A 555 29.28 -28.45 5.95
N LEU A 556 29.41 -29.08 4.78
CA LEU A 556 29.36 -30.53 4.65
C LEU A 556 30.67 -31.23 5.05
N PHE A 557 31.84 -30.66 4.75
CA PHE A 557 33.11 -31.39 4.79
C PHE A 557 34.21 -30.76 5.67
N ALA A 558 34.16 -29.46 5.97
CA ALA A 558 35.28 -28.78 6.64
C ALA A 558 35.40 -29.13 8.13
N LEU A 559 36.63 -29.42 8.55
CA LEU A 559 36.97 -29.75 9.93
C LEU A 559 37.05 -28.49 10.80
N GLY A 560 36.57 -28.58 12.05
CA GLY A 560 36.66 -27.49 13.03
C GLY A 560 35.63 -26.35 12.88
N MET A 561 34.65 -26.47 11.97
CA MET A 561 33.52 -25.54 11.92
C MET A 561 32.47 -25.88 12.98
N ARG A 562 32.10 -24.90 13.81
CA ARG A 562 30.90 -24.99 14.64
C ARG A 562 29.66 -24.89 13.74
N LEU A 563 28.84 -25.93 13.74
CA LEU A 563 27.62 -26.01 12.93
C LEU A 563 26.38 -26.00 13.81
N LYS A 564 25.30 -25.39 13.31
CA LYS A 564 23.96 -25.54 13.89
C LYS A 564 23.48 -26.99 13.69
N ALA A 565 22.64 -27.49 14.61
CA ALA A 565 22.18 -28.89 14.65
C ALA A 565 21.74 -29.46 13.27
N PRO A 566 20.96 -28.75 12.42
CA PRO A 566 20.57 -29.28 11.11
C PRO A 566 21.74 -29.52 10.15
N ASN A 567 22.77 -28.68 10.20
CA ASN A 567 23.96 -28.81 9.34
C ASN A 567 24.91 -29.88 9.90
N ALA A 568 25.01 -30.01 11.23
CA ALA A 568 25.80 -31.05 11.87
C ALA A 568 25.25 -32.45 11.53
N TRP A 569 23.92 -32.58 11.56
CA TRP A 569 23.22 -33.81 11.18
C TRP A 569 23.35 -34.15 9.69
N MET A 570 23.24 -33.14 8.81
CA MET A 570 23.49 -33.32 7.39
C MET A 570 24.91 -33.80 7.10
N ARG A 571 25.91 -33.25 7.82
CA ARG A 571 27.30 -33.69 7.72
C ARG A 571 27.48 -35.14 8.16
N SER A 572 26.90 -35.55 9.29
CA SER A 572 27.05 -36.92 9.78
C SER A 572 26.38 -37.96 8.88
N ARG A 573 25.33 -37.58 8.15
CA ARG A 573 24.61 -38.45 7.22
C ARG A 573 25.09 -38.39 5.77
N ASN A 574 25.99 -37.46 5.44
CA ASN A 574 26.54 -37.35 4.10
C ASN A 574 27.57 -38.46 3.83
N ARG A 575 27.19 -39.43 2.99
CA ARG A 575 28.07 -40.54 2.56
C ARG A 575 28.81 -40.26 1.26
N THR A 576 28.53 -39.13 0.60
CA THR A 576 29.07 -38.81 -0.72
C THR A 576 30.43 -38.12 -0.61
N SER A 577 31.38 -38.48 -1.48
CA SER A 577 32.70 -37.86 -1.55
C SER A 577 32.64 -36.40 -2.03
N LEU A 578 33.58 -35.58 -1.57
CA LEU A 578 33.75 -34.20 -2.03
C LEU A 578 34.04 -34.12 -3.54
N SER A 579 34.77 -35.10 -4.08
CA SER A 579 35.08 -35.18 -5.52
C SER A 579 33.84 -35.28 -6.39
N ARG A 580 32.81 -36.03 -5.94
CA ARG A 580 31.54 -36.13 -6.66
C ARG A 580 30.78 -34.81 -6.75
N TYR A 581 30.86 -33.95 -5.72
CA TYR A 581 30.26 -32.61 -5.77
C TYR A 581 30.95 -31.70 -6.78
N TRP A 582 32.27 -31.75 -6.88
CA TRP A 582 33.02 -30.99 -7.87
C TRP A 582 32.82 -31.52 -9.29
N ALA A 583 32.82 -32.84 -9.48
CA ALA A 583 32.54 -33.44 -10.79
C ALA A 583 31.16 -33.04 -11.33
N LEU A 584 30.12 -33.04 -10.47
CA LEU A 584 28.80 -32.57 -10.86
C LEU A 584 28.76 -31.04 -11.07
N TYR A 585 29.50 -30.27 -10.29
CA TYR A 585 29.61 -28.82 -10.47
C TYR A 585 30.19 -28.48 -11.83
N ASP A 586 31.30 -29.12 -12.18
CA ASP A 586 31.97 -28.90 -13.47
C ASP A 586 31.08 -29.35 -14.63
N LYS A 587 30.37 -30.48 -14.49
CA LYS A 587 29.41 -30.99 -15.50
C LYS A 587 28.16 -30.12 -15.68
N MET A 588 27.64 -29.50 -14.61
CA MET A 588 26.33 -28.84 -14.63
C MET A 588 26.39 -27.31 -14.73
N TRP A 589 27.56 -26.69 -14.49
CA TRP A 589 27.72 -25.24 -14.44
C TRP A 589 28.67 -24.70 -15.52
N ASP A 590 29.38 -25.56 -16.26
CA ASP A 590 30.26 -25.23 -17.39
C ASP A 590 31.15 -24.00 -17.15
N MET A 591 32.06 -24.06 -16.17
CA MET A 591 33.03 -22.97 -15.95
C MET A 591 34.34 -23.20 -16.71
N LYS A 592 34.72 -22.25 -17.59
CA LYS A 592 36.14 -21.96 -17.85
C LYS A 592 36.72 -21.18 -16.65
N PRO A 593 37.93 -21.49 -16.14
CA PRO A 593 38.39 -20.98 -14.86
C PRO A 593 38.71 -19.47 -14.90
N ALA A 594 37.88 -18.67 -14.21
CA ALA A 594 38.21 -17.28 -13.88
C ALA A 594 39.38 -17.21 -12.87
N GLY A 595 40.60 -17.14 -13.40
CA GLY A 595 41.74 -16.30 -12.97
C GLY A 595 42.34 -16.33 -11.56
N ARG A 596 41.73 -16.90 -10.49
CA ARG A 596 42.31 -16.76 -9.13
C ARG A 596 42.35 -18.00 -8.23
N VAL A 597 41.66 -19.09 -8.58
CA VAL A 597 41.78 -20.36 -7.86
C VAL A 597 42.23 -21.42 -8.86
N LYS A 598 43.53 -21.74 -8.82
CA LYS A 598 44.11 -22.87 -9.57
C LYS A 598 43.26 -24.12 -9.31
N TYR A 599 43.01 -24.90 -10.36
CA TYR A 599 42.11 -26.05 -10.34
C TYR A 599 42.44 -27.03 -9.19
N ASP A 600 43.73 -27.13 -8.83
CA ASP A 600 44.28 -28.00 -7.78
C ASP A 600 43.97 -27.60 -6.33
N ASP A 601 43.50 -26.37 -6.06
CA ASP A 601 43.28 -25.88 -4.69
C ASP A 601 41.78 -25.93 -4.26
N ARG A 602 40.90 -26.55 -5.06
CA ARG A 602 39.45 -26.59 -4.79
C ARG A 602 39.10 -27.48 -3.58
N ASN A 603 39.75 -28.63 -3.45
CA ASN A 603 39.51 -29.57 -2.36
C ASN A 603 40.05 -29.04 -1.03
N THR A 604 41.25 -28.47 -1.04
CA THR A 604 41.89 -27.86 0.13
C THR A 604 41.04 -26.70 0.65
N VAL A 605 40.56 -25.81 -0.23
CA VAL A 605 39.75 -24.65 0.16
C VAL A 605 38.38 -25.06 0.73
N SER A 606 37.80 -26.17 0.27
CA SER A 606 36.53 -26.72 0.79
C SER A 606 36.66 -27.49 2.12
N LEU A 607 37.85 -27.97 2.47
CA LEU A 607 38.12 -28.73 3.70
C LEU A 607 38.52 -27.86 4.90
N TYR A 608 38.93 -26.60 4.67
CA TYR A 608 39.45 -25.73 5.73
C TYR A 608 38.70 -24.39 5.82
N HIS A 609 38.30 -24.04 7.05
CA HIS A 609 37.59 -22.80 7.37
C HIS A 609 38.52 -21.62 7.76
N ARG A 610 39.79 -21.91 8.13
CA ARG A 610 40.83 -20.91 8.38
C ARG A 610 42.11 -21.31 7.64
N LYS A 611 42.95 -20.35 7.23
CA LYS A 611 44.32 -20.63 6.75
C LYS A 611 45.07 -21.33 7.90
N LEU A 612 45.18 -22.66 7.85
CA LEU A 612 46.02 -23.41 8.77
C LEU A 612 47.48 -23.21 8.36
N SER A 613 48.37 -22.96 9.32
CA SER A 613 49.80 -22.91 9.04
C SER A 613 50.28 -24.23 8.45
N PRO A 614 51.30 -24.23 7.57
CA PRO A 614 51.81 -25.44 6.91
C PRO A 614 52.17 -26.57 7.89
N LEU A 615 52.67 -26.22 9.07
CA LEU A 615 53.02 -27.15 10.15
C LEU A 615 51.79 -27.82 10.78
N LYS A 616 50.70 -27.08 11.01
CA LYS A 616 49.43 -27.65 11.48
C LYS A 616 48.77 -28.51 10.40
N ARG A 617 48.97 -28.17 9.11
CA ARG A 617 48.51 -28.96 7.95
C ARG A 617 49.19 -30.34 7.91
N ARG A 618 50.53 -30.43 8.07
CA ARG A 618 51.26 -31.72 8.09
C ARG A 618 50.87 -32.62 9.25
N ARG A 619 50.74 -32.08 10.48
CA ARG A 619 50.37 -32.86 11.68
C ARG A 619 48.96 -33.44 11.62
N LEU A 620 48.02 -32.75 10.98
CA LEU A 620 46.65 -33.24 10.81
C LEU A 620 46.55 -34.30 9.72
N ILE A 621 47.27 -34.14 8.60
CA ILE A 621 47.33 -35.17 7.54
C ILE A 621 47.92 -36.46 8.11
N SER A 622 49.01 -36.40 8.88
CA SER A 622 49.59 -37.58 9.53
C SER A 622 48.65 -38.23 10.54
N HIS A 623 47.89 -37.44 11.30
CA HIS A 623 46.89 -37.96 12.25
C HIS A 623 45.73 -38.68 11.53
N TRP A 624 45.23 -38.13 10.40
CA TRP A 624 44.14 -38.76 9.66
C TRP A 624 44.58 -39.93 8.78
N SER A 625 45.81 -39.93 8.26
CA SER A 625 46.39 -41.10 7.60
C SER A 625 46.55 -42.26 8.59
N ARG A 626 46.97 -42.00 9.85
CA ARG A 626 46.97 -43.02 10.92
C ARG A 626 45.57 -43.50 11.28
N LYS A 627 44.61 -42.59 11.40
CA LYS A 627 43.22 -42.96 11.76
C LYS A 627 42.48 -43.70 10.64
N ARG A 628 42.85 -43.46 9.38
CA ARG A 628 42.32 -44.16 8.21
C ARG A 628 42.99 -45.53 8.03
N ALA A 629 44.28 -45.65 8.33
CA ALA A 629 44.98 -46.93 8.43
C ALA A 629 44.43 -47.80 9.58
N GLN A 630 44.13 -47.20 10.74
CA GLN A 630 43.45 -47.89 11.85
C GLN A 630 42.06 -48.39 11.46
N ARG A 631 41.24 -47.57 10.78
CA ARG A 631 39.92 -48.00 10.32
C ARG A 631 39.96 -49.06 9.20
N ALA A 632 41.01 -49.07 8.38
CA ALA A 632 41.21 -50.12 7.38
C ALA A 632 41.65 -51.43 8.05
N ALA A 633 42.44 -51.36 9.13
CA ALA A 633 42.78 -52.51 9.98
C ALA A 633 41.55 -53.03 10.74
N ASP A 634 40.69 -52.14 11.24
CA ASP A 634 39.45 -52.51 11.95
C ASP A 634 38.36 -53.09 11.02
N GLN A 635 38.44 -52.82 9.70
CA GLN A 635 37.52 -53.37 8.69
C GLN A 635 38.00 -54.68 8.05
N GLY A 636 39.23 -55.12 8.34
CA GLY A 636 39.76 -56.40 7.88
C GLY A 636 39.23 -57.62 8.64
N THR A 637 38.51 -57.42 9.76
CA THR A 637 38.15 -58.50 10.70
C THR A 637 36.65 -58.78 10.81
N GLN A 638 35.81 -58.24 9.93
CA GLN A 638 34.39 -58.64 9.82
C GLN A 638 33.95 -58.70 8.35
N VAL A 639 34.29 -59.80 7.69
CA VAL A 639 33.58 -60.28 6.50
C VAL A 639 33.02 -61.65 6.84
N GLY A 640 31.70 -61.72 7.03
CA GLY A 640 30.98 -62.95 7.29
C GLY A 640 29.48 -62.75 7.08
N ASN A 641 29.02 -63.17 5.90
CA ASN A 641 27.66 -63.55 5.50
C ASN A 641 26.54 -62.50 5.40
N GLY A 642 25.88 -62.49 4.23
CA GLY A 642 24.51 -61.99 4.08
C GLY A 642 24.15 -61.42 2.70
N GLN A 643 24.14 -62.25 1.64
CA GLN A 643 23.30 -62.00 0.46
C GLN A 643 21.83 -62.30 0.82
N ASN A 644 20.88 -61.37 0.60
CA ASN A 644 19.86 -61.47 -0.46
C ASN A 644 18.70 -60.46 -0.31
N ASN A 645 18.32 -59.92 -1.48
CA ASN A 645 17.00 -59.51 -1.98
C ASN A 645 15.99 -58.80 -1.06
N ARG A 646 15.61 -57.57 -1.47
CA ARG A 646 14.18 -57.17 -1.58
C ARG A 646 13.99 -56.21 -2.76
N HIS A 647 13.08 -56.62 -3.65
CA HIS A 647 12.60 -55.89 -4.82
C HIS A 647 11.94 -54.55 -4.46
N GLU A 648 12.20 -53.54 -5.28
CA GLU A 648 11.47 -52.27 -5.30
C GLU A 648 10.16 -52.44 -6.10
N ASN A 649 9.02 -52.30 -5.43
CA ASN A 649 7.75 -52.06 -6.09
C ASN A 649 7.69 -50.58 -6.51
N ILE A 650 7.94 -50.33 -7.80
CA ILE A 650 7.70 -49.04 -8.45
C ILE A 650 6.23 -49.01 -8.86
N VAL A 651 5.41 -48.27 -8.12
CA VAL A 651 4.10 -47.82 -8.59
C VAL A 651 4.32 -46.62 -9.51
N VAL A 652 4.07 -46.83 -10.79
CA VAL A 652 4.06 -45.80 -11.83
C VAL A 652 2.81 -44.95 -11.65
N TYR A 653 2.96 -43.67 -11.29
CA TYR A 653 1.91 -42.67 -11.48
C TYR A 653 2.22 -41.86 -12.75
N ARG A 654 1.27 -41.96 -13.70
CA ARG A 654 1.20 -41.31 -15.01
C ARG A 654 1.31 -39.78 -14.93
N ASP A 655 1.93 -39.20 -15.94
CA ASP A 655 2.07 -37.78 -16.23
C ASP A 655 0.75 -37.00 -16.18
N LEU A 656 0.76 -35.86 -15.48
CA LEU A 656 -0.41 -35.01 -15.17
C LEU A 656 -0.39 -33.65 -15.89
N PHE A 657 0.49 -33.43 -16.88
CA PHE A 657 0.72 -32.08 -17.43
C PHE A 657 0.67 -31.96 -18.95
N ASN A 658 0.11 -32.94 -19.67
CA ASN A 658 -0.20 -32.83 -21.11
C ASN A 658 -1.65 -33.26 -21.39
N ALA A 659 -2.64 -32.56 -20.86
CA ALA A 659 -4.03 -32.67 -21.32
C ALA A 659 -4.32 -31.51 -22.28
N SER A 660 -4.84 -31.82 -23.46
CA SER A 660 -5.27 -30.84 -24.46
C SER A 660 -6.56 -30.13 -24.04
N TRP A 661 -6.78 -28.93 -24.57
CA TRP A 661 -7.87 -28.01 -24.21
C TRP A 661 -9.26 -28.68 -24.23
N GLU A 662 -9.50 -29.65 -25.11
CA GLU A 662 -10.80 -30.34 -25.25
C GLU A 662 -11.23 -31.18 -24.03
N ASP A 663 -10.29 -31.60 -23.16
CA ASP A 663 -10.60 -32.34 -21.93
C ASP A 663 -11.18 -31.46 -20.80
N TYR A 664 -11.15 -30.14 -20.93
CA TYR A 664 -11.69 -29.20 -19.93
C TYR A 664 -13.15 -28.81 -20.16
N ARG A 665 -13.80 -29.30 -21.22
CA ARG A 665 -15.18 -28.90 -21.59
C ARG A 665 -16.26 -29.96 -21.33
N LYS A 666 -15.89 -31.13 -20.84
CA LYS A 666 -16.80 -32.10 -20.18
C LYS A 666 -16.56 -32.06 -18.69
#